data_AF-C4M5B4-F1
#
_entry.id   AF-C4M5B4-F1
#
_cell.length_a   1.000
_cell.length_b   1.000
_cell.length_c   1.000
_cell.angle_alpha   90.00
_cell.angle_beta   90.00
_cell.angle_gamma   90.00
#
_symmetry.space_group_name_H-M   'P 1'
#
loop_
_entity.id
_entity.type
_entity.pdbx_description
1 polymer ?
#
loop_
_entity_poly.entity_id
_entity_poly.type
_entity_poly.pdbx_seq_one_letter_code
_entity_poly.pdbx_strand_id
1 'polypeptide(L)'
;MSISNTVLFAFTDSASVTNNEFYWNSVNNLYQDLVAKYGVDNVKIIAYSDNYIEIDRIQLNGMIQRKRGDCGGHCMTNISRYIHNTSFKDDLVIVTDGQGTSVEQAKLEMQQHGKIHSSNVYIIGENENSDVIAPFIIQSGSKVYSVTSEGTKLIMETEEDERSTFLGIEKMTVKEFLENFDRIYNYITKPYLFGYSNLDKTRTMYNNESIKNILMKEKSRLVYEYGQMNKGNSEKILIQCINEADFITATREIDNIVKKYYDSVNSSSQELTIEEKIDKLIELCGVNKVNGFNKQGIRSNRDKRAKQVKNANLDTVTDEGIEETSKIIMKELIECQLNGEEDVPVLLVTGSKLLNGVAKNVTNEIISCPFNLINYPAIKQSVINSLGGFVSLKSVKENQLLESPITGKPVIGAIILSSQKQCLEITKSTIARMFTDGKLLGAPSSYLIAIYEIIKNISAYENILLTLKKVIIQMLQNSQSNASMSGNVSQICIPLRADVSLWFIAHSCLSKIPPANNPFILHLNHMPVIFDVLEMLEYPINEKVRKHYVHFVIVQTLHRMKFINSDTANCFMKALYQKAIFINKNKVRDEVKTKEYYLPFVFLDGKADQQQIDFALSLLNPIFKKVSVEEVITLNSFAHEKWKVEKTDLPIDLIEKHPQIEENWKEMSIDEIKEYNEKMKRRFIKKYGFEPTRDEFLLFLSRRVQKGTIPNI
;
A
#
# COMPACT_ATOMS: atom_id res chain seq x y z
N MET A 1 -46.76 25.60 34.66
CA MET A 1 -45.72 25.29 35.66
C MET A 1 -44.50 26.10 35.27
N SER A 2 -44.09 27.10 36.06
CA SER A 2 -42.82 27.79 35.83
C SER A 2 -41.71 26.80 36.16
N ILE A 3 -40.88 26.46 35.20
CA ILE A 3 -39.67 25.68 35.45
C ILE A 3 -38.76 26.58 36.28
N SER A 4 -38.61 26.30 37.58
CA SER A 4 -37.52 26.90 38.34
C SER A 4 -36.23 26.28 37.81
N ASN A 5 -35.50 26.98 36.95
CA ASN A 5 -34.19 26.52 36.47
C ASN A 5 -33.16 26.74 37.60
N THR A 6 -33.17 25.85 38.60
CA THR A 6 -32.10 25.81 39.61
C THR A 6 -30.85 25.20 38.96
N VAL A 7 -29.66 25.70 39.29
CA VAL A 7 -28.39 25.15 38.82
C VAL A 7 -27.57 24.68 40.03
N LEU A 8 -26.97 23.51 39.92
CA LEU A 8 -26.04 22.99 40.91
C LEU A 8 -24.61 23.32 40.48
N PHE A 9 -23.95 24.22 41.21
CA PHE A 9 -22.56 24.58 41.04
C PHE A 9 -21.68 23.76 41.99
N ALA A 10 -21.02 22.74 41.44
CA ALA A 10 -20.13 21.83 42.15
C ALA A 10 -18.67 22.16 41.80
N PHE A 11 -17.84 22.48 42.78
CA PHE A 11 -16.41 22.73 42.55
C PHE A 11 -15.55 21.92 43.53
N THR A 12 -14.37 21.50 43.08
CA THR A 12 -13.47 20.78 43.98
C THR A 12 -12.80 21.72 44.96
N ASP A 13 -12.73 21.27 46.20
CA ASP A 13 -11.97 21.89 47.27
C ASP A 13 -10.84 20.98 47.77
N SER A 14 -10.33 20.08 46.93
CA SER A 14 -9.25 19.16 47.29
C SER A 14 -7.93 19.86 47.65
N ALA A 15 -6.99 19.08 48.19
CA ALA A 15 -5.64 19.56 48.47
C ALA A 15 -4.90 20.09 47.22
N SER A 16 -5.18 19.55 46.01
CA SER A 16 -4.48 19.92 44.77
C SER A 16 -4.78 21.33 44.27
N VAL A 17 -5.92 21.91 44.69
CA VAL A 17 -6.32 23.28 44.32
C VAL A 17 -5.94 24.32 45.39
N THR A 18 -5.33 23.89 46.48
CA THR A 18 -4.87 24.80 47.54
C THR A 18 -3.75 25.70 47.02
N ASN A 19 -3.87 27.01 47.28
CA ASN A 19 -3.00 28.08 46.79
C ASN A 19 -2.97 28.26 45.25
N ASN A 20 -3.84 27.59 44.48
CA ASN A 20 -3.93 27.76 43.04
C ASN A 20 -4.77 29.00 42.67
N GLU A 21 -4.13 30.14 42.50
CA GLU A 21 -4.80 31.41 42.20
C GLU A 21 -5.60 31.37 40.90
N PHE A 22 -5.08 30.72 39.86
CA PHE A 22 -5.78 30.60 38.58
C PHE A 22 -7.08 29.81 38.72
N TYR A 23 -7.05 28.70 39.47
CA TYR A 23 -8.22 27.89 39.78
C TYR A 23 -9.31 28.70 40.52
N TRP A 24 -8.95 29.34 41.63
CA TRP A 24 -9.93 30.08 42.45
C TRP A 24 -10.51 31.30 41.75
N ASN A 25 -9.72 31.99 40.91
CA ASN A 25 -10.22 33.09 40.09
C ASN A 25 -11.22 32.60 39.04
N SER A 26 -10.92 31.49 38.38
CA SER A 26 -11.81 30.86 37.40
C SER A 26 -13.10 30.35 38.04
N VAL A 27 -13.04 29.72 39.22
CA VAL A 27 -14.22 29.33 40.02
C VAL A 27 -15.09 30.54 40.34
N ASN A 28 -14.49 31.65 40.79
CA ASN A 28 -15.23 32.87 41.11
C ASN A 28 -15.93 33.44 39.86
N ASN A 29 -15.22 33.55 38.74
CA ASN A 29 -15.78 34.07 37.49
C ASN A 29 -16.97 33.23 37.02
N LEU A 30 -16.81 31.90 36.98
CA LEU A 30 -17.89 30.98 36.62
C LEU A 30 -19.10 31.10 37.55
N TYR A 31 -18.87 31.25 38.86
CA TYR A 31 -19.95 31.47 39.81
C TYR A 31 -20.69 32.79 39.56
N GLN A 32 -19.96 33.90 39.31
CA GLN A 32 -20.60 35.19 39.00
C GLN A 32 -21.42 35.11 37.71
N ASP A 33 -20.93 34.41 36.69
CA ASP A 33 -21.65 34.22 35.42
C ASP A 33 -22.95 33.43 35.63
N LEU A 34 -22.92 32.39 36.46
CA LEU A 34 -24.12 31.63 36.83
C LEU A 34 -25.12 32.47 37.63
N VAL A 35 -24.64 33.26 38.59
CA VAL A 35 -25.51 34.17 39.36
C VAL A 35 -26.14 35.22 38.46
N ALA A 36 -25.39 35.79 37.51
CA ALA A 36 -25.93 36.76 36.55
C ALA A 36 -26.99 36.14 35.64
N LYS A 37 -26.83 34.86 35.28
CA LYS A 37 -27.74 34.14 34.38
C LYS A 37 -28.99 33.59 35.08
N TYR A 38 -28.85 32.98 36.25
CA TYR A 38 -29.93 32.25 36.94
C TYR A 38 -30.49 33.00 38.15
N GLY A 39 -29.77 33.99 38.68
CA GLY A 39 -30.10 34.68 39.94
C GLY A 39 -29.57 33.92 41.17
N VAL A 40 -29.22 34.67 42.22
CA VAL A 40 -28.56 34.15 43.44
C VAL A 40 -29.35 32.99 44.08
N ASP A 41 -30.67 33.13 44.17
CA ASP A 41 -31.54 32.14 44.84
C ASP A 41 -31.69 30.82 44.07
N ASN A 42 -31.24 30.78 42.81
CA ASN A 42 -31.33 29.61 41.94
C ASN A 42 -29.98 28.90 41.76
N VAL A 43 -28.89 29.36 42.41
CA VAL A 43 -27.58 28.69 42.35
C VAL A 43 -27.32 27.97 43.66
N LYS A 44 -27.41 26.64 43.64
CA LYS A 44 -26.99 25.78 44.76
C LYS A 44 -25.50 25.50 44.66
N ILE A 45 -24.76 25.61 45.76
CA ILE A 45 -23.31 25.50 45.75
C ILE A 45 -22.90 24.29 46.58
N ILE A 46 -22.12 23.39 45.99
CA ILE A 46 -21.48 22.30 46.71
C ILE A 46 -19.97 22.34 46.51
N ALA A 47 -19.23 22.23 47.61
CA ALA A 47 -17.82 21.89 47.58
C ALA A 47 -17.68 20.36 47.68
N TYR A 48 -16.75 19.78 46.91
CA TYR A 48 -16.51 18.33 46.96
C TYR A 48 -15.03 17.98 47.01
N SER A 49 -14.70 17.04 47.90
CA SER A 49 -13.40 16.39 48.04
C SER A 49 -13.61 14.94 48.49
N ASP A 50 -13.28 14.59 49.74
CA ASP A 50 -13.53 13.27 50.33
C ASP A 50 -15.01 13.10 50.73
N ASN A 51 -15.70 14.21 50.95
CA ASN A 51 -17.15 14.30 51.09
C ASN A 51 -17.69 15.45 50.23
N TYR A 52 -19.01 15.63 50.17
CA TYR A 52 -19.62 16.87 49.67
C TYR A 52 -20.16 17.71 50.83
N ILE A 53 -20.12 19.03 50.69
CA ILE A 53 -20.70 19.98 51.64
C ILE A 53 -21.47 21.04 50.84
N GLU A 54 -22.73 21.24 51.18
CA GLU A 54 -23.52 22.36 50.65
C GLU A 54 -23.13 23.63 51.41
N ILE A 55 -22.77 24.68 50.67
CA ILE A 55 -22.26 25.93 51.23
C ILE A 55 -23.04 27.13 50.71
N ASP A 56 -23.01 28.23 51.45
CA ASP A 56 -23.55 29.50 51.02
C ASP A 56 -22.50 30.37 50.30
N ARG A 57 -22.95 31.51 49.77
CA ARG A 57 -22.10 32.49 49.08
C ARG A 57 -21.01 33.08 49.98
N ILE A 58 -21.29 33.27 51.27
CA ILE A 58 -20.32 33.85 52.22
C ILE A 58 -19.17 32.86 52.42
N GLN A 59 -19.50 31.58 52.57
CA GLN A 59 -18.55 30.49 52.68
C GLN A 59 -17.72 30.33 51.40
N LEU A 60 -18.34 30.33 50.22
CA LEU A 60 -17.63 30.28 48.93
C LEU A 60 -16.64 31.44 48.79
N ASN A 61 -17.08 32.68 49.06
CA ASN A 61 -16.20 33.86 49.02
C ASN A 61 -15.04 33.74 50.01
N GLY A 62 -15.29 33.19 51.20
CA GLY A 62 -14.26 32.92 52.20
C GLY A 62 -13.22 31.90 51.71
N MET A 63 -13.65 30.85 51.00
CA MET A 63 -12.75 29.85 50.40
C MET A 63 -11.91 30.45 49.27
N ILE A 64 -12.53 31.22 48.37
CA ILE A 64 -11.84 31.93 47.28
C ILE A 64 -10.79 32.90 47.84
N GLN A 65 -11.12 33.71 48.85
CA GLN A 65 -10.20 34.67 49.45
C GLN A 65 -9.00 33.98 50.14
N ARG A 66 -9.25 32.86 50.81
CA ARG A 66 -8.21 32.08 51.49
C ARG A 66 -7.42 31.19 50.53
N LYS A 67 -7.90 31.00 49.30
CA LYS A 67 -7.37 30.08 48.28
C LYS A 67 -7.11 28.68 48.86
N ARG A 68 -7.98 28.21 49.75
CA ARG A 68 -7.71 27.03 50.57
C ARG A 68 -8.82 26.00 50.41
N GLY A 69 -8.44 24.82 49.93
CA GLY A 69 -9.26 23.62 49.95
C GLY A 69 -9.19 22.89 51.30
N ASP A 70 -10.05 21.91 51.49
CA ASP A 70 -9.97 20.95 52.58
C ASP A 70 -8.85 19.92 52.31
N CYS A 71 -8.26 19.36 53.36
CA CYS A 71 -7.06 18.50 53.28
C CYS A 71 -7.34 17.08 52.73
N GLY A 72 -8.47 16.89 52.02
CA GLY A 72 -8.97 15.58 51.58
C GLY A 72 -8.59 15.19 50.14
N GLY A 73 -8.75 13.90 49.85
CA GLY A 73 -8.70 13.34 48.50
C GLY A 73 -9.88 13.79 47.62
N HIS A 74 -9.79 13.56 46.31
CA HIS A 74 -10.80 13.99 45.34
C HIS A 74 -11.65 12.81 44.89
N CYS A 75 -12.90 12.72 45.36
CA CYS A 75 -13.75 11.55 45.14
C CYS A 75 -15.02 11.89 44.35
N MET A 76 -15.10 11.43 43.09
CA MET A 76 -16.19 11.81 42.17
C MET A 76 -17.56 11.28 42.60
N THR A 77 -17.62 10.21 43.41
CA THR A 77 -18.90 9.66 43.89
C THR A 77 -19.69 10.64 44.76
N ASN A 78 -19.05 11.67 45.30
CA ASN A 78 -19.73 12.60 46.18
C ASN A 78 -20.74 13.47 45.43
N ILE A 79 -20.43 13.87 44.19
CA ILE A 79 -21.37 14.60 43.33
C ILE A 79 -22.55 13.69 42.97
N SER A 80 -22.30 12.44 42.57
CA SER A 80 -23.37 11.49 42.21
C SER A 80 -24.28 11.16 43.40
N ARG A 81 -23.71 10.98 44.60
CA ARG A 81 -24.47 10.81 45.83
C ARG A 81 -25.30 12.03 46.20
N TYR A 82 -24.76 13.24 46.04
CA TYR A 82 -25.55 14.46 46.28
C TYR A 82 -26.77 14.50 45.36
N ILE A 83 -26.56 14.29 44.06
CA ILE A 83 -27.63 14.29 43.06
C ILE A 83 -28.69 13.23 43.39
N HIS A 84 -28.25 12.02 43.76
CA HIS A 84 -29.14 10.94 44.18
C HIS A 84 -29.93 11.30 45.45
N ASN A 85 -29.24 11.70 46.51
CA ASN A 85 -29.83 11.97 47.83
C ASN A 85 -30.80 13.15 47.81
N THR A 86 -30.55 14.15 46.97
CA THR A 86 -31.42 15.33 46.83
C THR A 86 -32.45 15.18 45.71
N SER A 87 -32.40 14.09 44.93
CA SER A 87 -33.20 13.90 43.72
C SER A 87 -33.12 15.10 42.77
N PHE A 88 -31.92 15.68 42.61
CA PHE A 88 -31.68 16.83 41.74
C PHE A 88 -31.84 16.45 40.27
N LYS A 89 -32.51 17.31 39.48
CA LYS A 89 -32.86 17.04 38.08
C LYS A 89 -32.55 18.17 37.10
N ASP A 90 -32.07 19.31 37.56
CA ASP A 90 -31.86 20.49 36.71
C ASP A 90 -30.41 20.53 36.15
N ASP A 91 -29.90 21.72 35.82
CA ASP A 91 -28.57 21.89 35.21
C ASP A 91 -27.45 21.67 36.25
N LEU A 92 -26.41 20.93 35.86
CA LEU A 92 -25.22 20.69 36.66
C LEU A 92 -24.02 21.45 36.08
N VAL A 93 -23.27 22.16 36.91
CA VAL A 93 -21.97 22.74 36.56
C VAL A 93 -20.92 22.14 37.46
N ILE A 94 -19.92 21.47 36.88
CA ILE A 94 -18.81 20.88 37.62
C ILE A 94 -17.53 21.62 37.29
N VAL A 95 -16.75 21.94 38.32
CA VAL A 95 -15.41 22.51 38.20
C VAL A 95 -14.41 21.55 38.84
N THR A 96 -13.38 21.19 38.08
CA THR A 96 -12.31 20.25 38.49
C THR A 96 -10.95 20.71 37.95
N ASP A 97 -9.86 20.28 38.56
CA ASP A 97 -8.49 20.44 38.08
C ASP A 97 -7.98 19.25 37.25
N GLY A 98 -8.88 18.31 36.92
CA GLY A 98 -8.56 17.11 36.15
C GLY A 98 -8.03 15.93 36.99
N GLN A 99 -7.99 16.04 38.33
CA GLN A 99 -7.66 14.90 39.20
C GLN A 99 -8.93 14.28 39.78
N GLY A 100 -8.92 12.97 40.04
CA GLY A 100 -10.01 12.33 40.77
C GLY A 100 -9.98 10.81 40.89
N THR A 101 -10.65 10.32 41.94
CA THR A 101 -10.78 8.90 42.29
C THR A 101 -12.26 8.46 42.27
N SER A 102 -12.49 7.15 42.32
CA SER A 102 -13.84 6.54 42.35
C SER A 102 -14.72 6.87 41.14
N VAL A 103 -14.11 7.19 39.99
CA VAL A 103 -14.80 7.58 38.75
C VAL A 103 -15.81 6.51 38.30
N GLU A 104 -15.40 5.23 38.28
CA GLU A 104 -16.28 4.13 37.86
C GLU A 104 -17.50 3.96 38.78
N GLN A 105 -17.32 4.16 40.09
CA GLN A 105 -18.43 4.08 41.03
C GLN A 105 -19.39 5.27 40.87
N ALA A 106 -18.86 6.47 40.68
CA ALA A 106 -19.67 7.68 40.42
C ALA A 106 -20.51 7.53 39.15
N LYS A 107 -19.91 6.89 38.13
CA LYS A 107 -20.57 6.60 36.86
C LYS A 107 -21.74 5.63 37.03
N LEU A 108 -21.55 4.55 37.79
CA LEU A 108 -22.63 3.60 38.09
C LEU A 108 -23.80 4.29 38.81
N GLU A 109 -23.50 5.15 39.79
CA GLU A 109 -24.53 5.90 40.53
C GLU A 109 -25.28 6.90 39.64
N MET A 110 -24.57 7.67 38.80
CA MET A 110 -25.18 8.61 37.86
C MET A 110 -26.04 7.90 36.80
N GLN A 111 -25.65 6.71 36.34
CA GLN A 111 -26.45 5.93 35.39
C GLN A 111 -27.75 5.40 36.02
N GLN A 112 -27.70 4.96 37.27
CA GLN A 112 -28.87 4.41 37.96
C GLN A 112 -29.83 5.52 38.41
N HIS A 113 -29.29 6.68 38.82
CA HIS A 113 -30.07 7.67 39.57
C HIS A 113 -29.86 9.13 39.13
N GLY A 114 -28.82 9.44 38.36
CA GLY A 114 -28.41 10.80 37.96
C GLY A 114 -29.11 11.34 36.71
N LYS A 115 -30.45 11.33 36.68
CA LYS A 115 -31.22 11.94 35.59
C LYS A 115 -31.32 13.46 35.76
N ILE A 116 -30.35 14.19 35.20
CA ILE A 116 -30.25 15.66 35.21
C ILE A 116 -30.51 16.24 33.82
N HIS A 117 -30.88 17.52 33.72
CA HIS A 117 -31.23 18.15 32.44
C HIS A 117 -30.03 18.32 31.50
N SER A 118 -28.93 18.91 32.00
CA SER A 118 -27.69 19.07 31.26
C SER A 118 -26.49 19.15 32.22
N SER A 119 -25.28 18.93 31.71
CA SER A 119 -24.05 19.12 32.51
C SER A 119 -23.00 19.95 31.77
N ASN A 120 -22.46 20.97 32.42
CA ASN A 120 -21.32 21.73 31.92
C ASN A 120 -20.12 21.46 32.84
N VAL A 121 -19.05 20.90 32.29
CA VAL A 121 -17.86 20.55 33.06
C VAL A 121 -16.68 21.42 32.64
N TYR A 122 -16.06 22.07 33.61
CA TYR A 122 -14.91 22.94 33.42
C TYR A 122 -13.67 22.29 34.06
N ILE A 123 -12.71 21.95 33.22
CA ILE A 123 -11.40 21.43 33.65
C ILE A 123 -10.43 22.62 33.64
N ILE A 124 -9.93 23.00 34.81
CA ILE A 124 -9.06 24.16 35.00
C ILE A 124 -7.62 23.69 35.26
N GLY A 125 -6.70 24.01 34.35
CA GLY A 125 -5.29 23.66 34.46
C GLY A 125 -4.75 22.91 33.23
N GLU A 126 -3.47 22.53 33.26
CA GLU A 126 -2.79 21.89 32.11
C GLU A 126 -3.01 20.37 32.02
N ASN A 127 -3.56 19.74 33.07
CA ASN A 127 -3.83 18.30 33.08
C ASN A 127 -5.22 18.00 32.51
N GLU A 128 -5.29 17.74 31.21
CA GLU A 128 -6.53 17.39 30.48
C GLU A 128 -7.02 15.94 30.71
N ASN A 129 -7.00 15.44 31.96
CA ASN A 129 -7.51 14.10 32.21
C ASN A 129 -9.06 14.06 32.17
N SER A 130 -9.58 13.96 30.95
CA SER A 130 -11.01 13.89 30.64
C SER A 130 -11.73 12.65 31.20
N ASP A 131 -11.02 11.65 31.74
CA ASP A 131 -11.68 10.46 32.27
C ASP A 131 -12.41 10.73 33.59
N VAL A 132 -11.91 11.69 34.39
CA VAL A 132 -12.48 12.03 35.70
C VAL A 132 -13.93 12.54 35.58
N ILE A 133 -14.26 13.17 34.44
CA ILE A 133 -15.54 13.82 34.21
C ILE A 133 -16.57 12.91 33.51
N ALA A 134 -16.16 11.72 33.08
CA ALA A 134 -16.99 10.74 32.39
C ALA A 134 -18.32 10.40 33.09
N PRO A 135 -18.44 10.39 34.44
CA PRO A 135 -19.70 10.12 35.12
C PRO A 135 -20.80 11.14 34.86
N PHE A 136 -20.46 12.37 34.44
CA PHE A 136 -21.41 13.49 34.47
C PHE A 136 -21.89 13.90 33.08
N ILE A 137 -21.17 13.52 32.03
CA ILE A 137 -21.45 13.87 30.63
C ILE A 137 -22.28 12.80 29.90
N ILE A 138 -23.14 12.07 30.62
CA ILE A 138 -23.97 10.99 30.06
C ILE A 138 -25.31 11.46 29.46
N GLN A 139 -25.67 12.74 29.66
CA GLN A 139 -26.91 13.36 29.20
C GLN A 139 -26.67 14.13 27.90
N SER A 140 -27.65 14.14 27.00
CA SER A 140 -27.63 14.98 25.80
C SER A 140 -27.52 16.46 26.17
N GLY A 141 -26.70 17.21 25.42
CA GLY A 141 -26.46 18.64 25.65
C GLY A 141 -25.40 18.94 26.71
N SER A 142 -24.72 17.92 27.25
CA SER A 142 -23.58 18.12 28.15
C SER A 142 -22.36 18.67 27.42
N LYS A 143 -21.64 19.62 28.02
CA LYS A 143 -20.47 20.29 27.44
C LYS A 143 -19.26 20.21 28.35
N VAL A 144 -18.07 20.11 27.76
CA VAL A 144 -16.78 20.09 28.46
C VAL A 144 -15.91 21.23 27.96
N TYR A 145 -15.40 22.02 28.89
CA TYR A 145 -14.54 23.16 28.64
C TYR A 145 -13.16 22.97 29.28
N SER A 146 -12.11 23.27 28.52
CA SER A 146 -10.74 23.45 29.03
C SER A 146 -10.56 24.92 29.36
N VAL A 147 -10.13 25.23 30.57
CA VAL A 147 -9.86 26.60 31.03
C VAL A 147 -8.37 26.72 31.31
N THR A 148 -7.67 27.47 30.46
CA THR A 148 -6.22 27.72 30.55
C THR A 148 -5.95 29.22 30.57
N SER A 149 -4.68 29.63 30.75
CA SER A 149 -4.28 31.03 30.67
C SER A 149 -4.56 31.68 29.32
N GLU A 150 -4.73 30.90 28.25
CA GLU A 150 -5.05 31.37 26.90
C GLU A 150 -6.56 31.62 26.70
N GLY A 151 -7.41 31.08 27.59
CA GLY A 151 -8.87 31.26 27.55
C GLY A 151 -9.64 29.97 27.82
N THR A 152 -10.96 30.05 27.64
CA THR A 152 -11.89 28.92 27.76
C THR A 152 -12.17 28.33 26.38
N LYS A 153 -11.90 27.04 26.18
CA LYS A 153 -12.11 26.31 24.92
C LYS A 153 -13.09 25.16 25.12
N LEU A 154 -14.12 25.08 24.28
CA LEU A 154 -15.00 23.92 24.22
C LEU A 154 -14.21 22.72 23.67
N ILE A 155 -14.11 21.65 24.47
CA ILE A 155 -13.44 20.40 24.10
C ILE A 155 -14.46 19.41 23.52
N MET A 156 -15.67 19.40 24.06
CA MET A 156 -16.67 18.37 23.76
C MET A 156 -18.08 18.90 24.02
N GLU A 157 -19.02 18.47 23.17
CA GLU A 157 -20.46 18.64 23.36
C GLU A 157 -21.14 17.33 22.97
N THR A 158 -22.05 16.85 23.81
CA THR A 158 -22.79 15.60 23.57
C THR A 158 -24.12 15.91 22.88
N GLU A 159 -24.40 15.26 21.75
CA GLU A 159 -25.68 15.41 21.03
C GLU A 159 -26.50 14.11 21.03
N GLU A 160 -27.83 14.25 20.89
CA GLU A 160 -28.81 13.16 21.08
C GLU A 160 -28.73 12.04 20.01
N ASP A 161 -27.96 12.21 18.91
CA ASP A 161 -27.94 11.23 17.79
C ASP A 161 -26.59 11.03 17.06
N GLU A 162 -25.45 10.98 17.77
CA GLU A 162 -24.13 10.70 17.16
C GLU A 162 -23.97 9.27 16.61
N ARG A 163 -24.90 8.36 16.95
CA ARG A 163 -24.96 7.00 16.40
C ARG A 163 -25.29 7.02 14.91
N SER A 164 -26.08 8.00 14.46
CA SER A 164 -26.41 8.22 13.05
C SER A 164 -25.18 8.64 12.23
N THR A 165 -24.26 9.42 12.81
CA THR A 165 -23.01 9.87 12.17
C THR A 165 -22.09 8.69 11.85
N PHE A 166 -21.92 7.73 12.77
CA PHE A 166 -21.12 6.54 12.50
C PHE A 166 -21.83 5.54 11.55
N LEU A 167 -23.13 5.27 11.78
CA LEU A 167 -23.94 4.42 10.89
C LEU A 167 -24.14 5.06 9.49
N GLY A 168 -23.82 6.34 9.35
CA GLY A 168 -23.88 7.12 8.12
C GLY A 168 -22.62 7.09 7.27
N ILE A 169 -21.50 6.47 7.72
CA ILE A 169 -20.25 6.43 6.93
C ILE A 169 -20.44 5.79 5.55
N GLU A 170 -21.38 4.84 5.43
CA GLU A 170 -21.76 4.22 4.15
C GLU A 170 -22.43 5.18 3.16
N LYS A 171 -22.84 6.38 3.63
CA LYS A 171 -23.51 7.43 2.85
C LYS A 171 -22.71 8.74 2.79
N MET A 172 -21.64 8.87 3.58
CA MET A 172 -20.82 10.08 3.61
C MET A 172 -20.05 10.27 2.31
N THR A 173 -20.04 11.49 1.81
CA THR A 173 -19.07 11.97 0.83
C THR A 173 -17.67 12.05 1.45
N VAL A 174 -16.64 12.15 0.61
CA VAL A 174 -15.25 12.32 1.07
C VAL A 174 -15.08 13.55 1.96
N LYS A 175 -15.72 14.68 1.61
CA LYS A 175 -15.65 15.92 2.39
C LYS A 175 -16.26 15.72 3.77
N GLU A 176 -17.46 15.14 3.84
CA GLU A 176 -18.15 14.85 5.12
C GLU A 176 -17.35 13.85 5.97
N PHE A 177 -16.71 12.85 5.35
CA PHE A 177 -15.84 11.91 6.08
C PHE A 177 -14.63 12.63 6.71
N LEU A 178 -13.97 13.51 5.96
CA LEU A 178 -12.81 14.26 6.46
C LEU A 178 -13.21 15.22 7.59
N GLU A 179 -14.34 15.91 7.46
CA GLU A 179 -14.88 16.84 8.48
C GLU A 179 -15.34 16.11 9.75
N ASN A 180 -15.83 14.87 9.64
CA ASN A 180 -16.28 14.06 10.77
C ASN A 180 -15.23 13.06 11.29
N PHE A 181 -14.00 13.07 10.76
CA PHE A 181 -12.97 12.08 11.10
C PHE A 181 -12.71 12.00 12.61
N ASP A 182 -12.45 13.13 13.26
CA ASP A 182 -12.16 13.17 14.70
C ASP A 182 -13.36 12.70 15.54
N ARG A 183 -14.58 12.97 15.08
CA ARG A 183 -15.81 12.48 15.72
C ARG A 183 -15.91 10.96 15.64
N ILE A 184 -15.68 10.38 14.45
CA ILE A 184 -15.67 8.93 14.23
C ILE A 184 -14.55 8.26 15.05
N TYR A 185 -13.38 8.89 15.09
CA TYR A 185 -12.24 8.44 15.89
C TYR A 185 -12.54 8.41 17.38
N ASN A 186 -13.14 9.48 17.92
CA ASN A 186 -13.55 9.57 19.33
C ASN A 186 -14.65 8.57 19.67
N TYR A 187 -15.60 8.34 18.76
CA TYR A 187 -16.62 7.31 18.92
C TYR A 187 -16.05 5.89 19.06
N ILE A 188 -15.03 5.56 18.25
CA ILE A 188 -14.36 4.25 18.33
C ILE A 188 -13.48 4.15 19.58
N THR A 189 -12.75 5.22 19.92
CA THR A 189 -11.72 5.17 20.98
C THR A 189 -12.25 5.44 22.38
N LYS A 190 -13.35 6.18 22.52
CA LYS A 190 -13.94 6.57 23.81
C LYS A 190 -15.45 6.25 23.88
N PRO A 191 -15.85 4.97 23.69
CA PRO A 191 -17.26 4.57 23.55
C PRO A 191 -18.10 4.81 24.82
N TYR A 192 -17.46 4.93 25.98
CA TYR A 192 -18.12 5.23 27.25
C TYR A 192 -18.73 6.63 27.32
N LEU A 193 -18.25 7.56 26.48
CA LEU A 193 -18.77 8.93 26.37
C LEU A 193 -20.17 8.97 25.71
N PHE A 194 -20.62 7.86 25.11
CA PHE A 194 -21.87 7.78 24.35
C PHE A 194 -22.89 6.82 24.99
N GLY A 195 -22.85 6.66 26.31
CA GLY A 195 -23.88 5.92 27.06
C GLY A 195 -23.82 4.39 26.95
N TYR A 196 -22.76 3.78 26.39
CA TYR A 196 -22.61 2.33 26.38
C TYR A 196 -22.17 1.79 27.75
N SER A 197 -23.02 0.94 28.35
CA SER A 197 -23.12 0.73 29.80
C SER A 197 -22.51 -0.55 30.39
N ASN A 198 -21.93 -1.49 29.64
CA ASN A 198 -21.53 -2.80 30.21
C ASN A 198 -20.13 -3.23 29.82
N LEU A 199 -19.33 -3.72 30.78
CA LEU A 199 -18.10 -4.53 30.62
C LEU A 199 -18.21 -5.66 29.56
N ASP A 200 -19.43 -6.16 29.30
CA ASP A 200 -19.70 -7.14 28.25
C ASP A 200 -20.02 -6.55 26.86
N LYS A 201 -20.47 -5.30 26.79
CA LYS A 201 -20.54 -4.54 25.53
C LYS A 201 -19.27 -3.72 25.29
N THR A 202 -18.47 -3.46 26.34
CA THR A 202 -17.10 -2.92 26.35
C THR A 202 -15.99 -3.92 26.07
N ARG A 203 -16.35 -5.06 25.49
CA ARG A 203 -15.66 -5.60 24.30
C ARG A 203 -15.90 -4.70 23.05
N THR A 204 -15.98 -3.39 23.30
CA THR A 204 -16.54 -2.25 22.55
C THR A 204 -15.66 -1.82 21.40
N MET A 205 -16.24 -1.50 20.24
CA MET A 205 -15.70 -0.65 19.14
C MET A 205 -14.27 -0.97 18.68
N TYR A 206 -13.27 -0.76 19.53
CA TYR A 206 -12.03 -1.53 19.52
C TYR A 206 -12.32 -3.03 19.39
N ASN A 207 -11.85 -3.65 18.32
CA ASN A 207 -12.12 -5.06 17.96
C ASN A 207 -13.55 -5.38 17.47
N ASN A 208 -14.31 -4.40 16.96
CA ASN A 208 -15.61 -4.67 16.36
C ASN A 208 -15.47 -5.08 14.88
N GLU A 209 -15.54 -6.40 14.61
CA GLU A 209 -15.40 -6.95 13.24
C GLU A 209 -16.48 -6.43 12.27
N SER A 210 -17.69 -6.10 12.76
CA SER A 210 -18.75 -5.51 11.92
C SER A 210 -18.38 -4.12 11.44
N ILE A 211 -17.88 -3.27 12.35
CA ILE A 211 -17.41 -1.93 12.05
C ILE A 211 -16.20 -1.97 11.13
N LYS A 212 -15.24 -2.83 11.46
CA LYS A 212 -14.06 -3.07 10.63
C LYS A 212 -14.45 -3.46 9.20
N ASN A 213 -15.47 -4.31 9.02
CA ASN A 213 -15.96 -4.69 7.69
C ASN A 213 -16.61 -3.52 6.94
N ILE A 214 -17.36 -2.65 7.64
CA ILE A 214 -17.92 -1.42 7.06
C ILE A 214 -16.77 -0.49 6.62
N LEU A 215 -15.84 -0.15 7.52
CA LEU A 215 -14.68 0.69 7.20
C LEU A 215 -13.84 0.11 6.05
N MET A 216 -13.65 -1.21 6.04
CA MET A 216 -12.94 -1.91 4.98
C MET A 216 -13.67 -1.90 3.62
N LYS A 217 -15.00 -1.80 3.60
CA LYS A 217 -15.82 -1.66 2.39
C LYS A 217 -15.79 -0.20 1.90
N GLU A 218 -15.98 0.73 2.83
CA GLU A 218 -15.98 2.16 2.57
C GLU A 218 -14.61 2.71 2.18
N LYS A 219 -13.51 2.10 2.64
CA LYS A 219 -12.15 2.40 2.19
C LYS A 219 -12.04 2.42 0.67
N SER A 220 -12.51 1.37 -0.01
CA SER A 220 -12.42 1.33 -1.47
C SER A 220 -13.30 2.37 -2.15
N ARG A 221 -14.47 2.72 -1.58
CA ARG A 221 -15.37 3.75 -2.12
C ARG A 221 -14.78 5.15 -1.92
N LEU A 222 -14.41 5.51 -0.69
CA LEU A 222 -13.90 6.84 -0.34
C LEU A 222 -12.60 7.14 -1.09
N VAL A 223 -11.71 6.15 -1.22
CA VAL A 223 -10.48 6.28 -2.04
C VAL A 223 -10.82 6.51 -3.51
N TYR A 224 -11.80 5.79 -4.06
CA TYR A 224 -12.23 5.96 -5.43
C TYR A 224 -12.87 7.32 -5.66
N GLU A 225 -13.79 7.75 -4.79
CA GLU A 225 -14.44 9.06 -4.85
C GLU A 225 -13.44 10.20 -4.72
N TYR A 226 -12.46 10.07 -3.83
CA TYR A 226 -11.38 11.03 -3.69
C TYR A 226 -10.53 11.11 -4.96
N GLY A 227 -10.23 9.97 -5.59
CA GLY A 227 -9.62 9.92 -6.92
C GLY A 227 -10.48 10.63 -7.98
N GLN A 228 -11.81 10.47 -7.94
CA GLN A 228 -12.73 11.12 -8.88
C GLN A 228 -12.84 12.64 -8.68
N MET A 229 -12.68 13.15 -7.46
CA MET A 229 -12.60 14.60 -7.21
C MET A 229 -11.40 15.23 -7.91
N ASN A 230 -10.35 14.44 -8.17
CA ASN A 230 -9.17 14.85 -8.93
C ASN A 230 -9.28 14.59 -10.44
N LYS A 231 -10.45 14.12 -10.94
CA LYS A 231 -10.67 13.84 -12.36
C LYS A 231 -10.74 15.14 -13.16
N GLY A 232 -9.61 15.54 -13.73
CA GLY A 232 -9.51 16.65 -14.67
C GLY A 232 -9.59 16.20 -16.13
N ASN A 233 -9.21 17.11 -17.03
CA ASN A 233 -9.03 16.82 -18.47
C ASN A 233 -7.79 15.97 -18.79
N SER A 234 -7.05 15.52 -17.77
CA SER A 234 -5.79 14.79 -17.88
C SER A 234 -5.88 13.54 -18.75
N GLU A 235 -6.95 12.73 -18.60
CA GLU A 235 -7.17 11.55 -19.44
C GLU A 235 -7.30 11.92 -20.93
N LYS A 236 -8.07 12.97 -21.25
CA LYS A 236 -8.26 13.43 -22.64
C LYS A 236 -6.97 13.95 -23.25
N ILE A 237 -6.21 14.72 -22.47
CA ILE A 237 -4.90 15.26 -22.89
C ILE A 237 -3.94 14.10 -23.16
N LEU A 238 -3.84 13.13 -22.25
CA LEU A 238 -2.97 11.97 -22.44
C LEU A 238 -3.37 11.15 -23.67
N ILE A 239 -4.67 10.91 -23.90
CA ILE A 239 -5.13 10.21 -25.11
C ILE A 239 -4.71 10.97 -26.38
N GLN A 240 -4.86 12.30 -26.40
CA GLN A 240 -4.43 13.12 -27.52
C GLN A 240 -2.92 13.01 -27.75
N CYS A 241 -2.11 13.16 -26.70
CA CYS A 241 -0.66 13.05 -26.80
C CYS A 241 -0.21 11.65 -27.23
N ILE A 242 -0.88 10.59 -26.79
CA ILE A 242 -0.61 9.21 -27.22
C ILE A 242 -0.87 9.07 -28.73
N ASN A 243 -2.00 9.58 -29.22
CA ASN A 243 -2.35 9.50 -30.65
C ASN A 243 -1.39 10.32 -31.54
N GLU A 244 -0.92 11.47 -31.04
CA GLU A 244 0.00 12.37 -31.75
C GLU A 244 1.49 12.03 -31.52
N ALA A 245 1.79 11.03 -30.68
CA ALA A 245 3.14 10.72 -30.19
C ALA A 245 3.89 11.93 -29.57
N ASP A 246 3.17 12.88 -28.98
CA ASP A 246 3.73 14.06 -28.31
C ASP A 246 4.15 13.74 -26.86
N PHE A 247 5.37 13.21 -26.72
CA PHE A 247 5.94 12.89 -25.41
C PHE A 247 6.26 14.12 -24.55
N ILE A 248 6.47 15.30 -25.14
CA ILE A 248 6.82 16.51 -24.39
C ILE A 248 5.58 16.97 -23.60
N THR A 249 4.45 17.10 -24.28
CA THR A 249 3.19 17.47 -23.64
C THR A 249 2.70 16.37 -22.71
N ALA A 250 2.86 15.09 -23.08
CA ALA A 250 2.49 13.99 -22.21
C ALA A 250 3.29 13.98 -20.89
N THR A 251 4.60 14.24 -20.94
CA THR A 251 5.44 14.30 -19.72
C THR A 251 4.98 15.42 -18.80
N ARG A 252 4.66 16.60 -19.34
CA ARG A 252 4.09 17.71 -18.55
C ARG A 252 2.76 17.33 -17.90
N GLU A 253 1.93 16.56 -18.59
CA GLU A 253 0.66 16.12 -18.03
C GLU A 253 0.84 15.01 -16.96
N ILE A 254 1.84 14.14 -17.10
CA ILE A 254 2.24 13.21 -16.03
C ILE A 254 2.68 14.01 -14.80
N ASP A 255 3.53 15.03 -14.97
CA ASP A 255 3.97 15.90 -13.87
C ASP A 255 2.76 16.60 -13.20
N ASN A 256 1.78 17.06 -13.99
CA ASN A 256 0.53 17.63 -13.47
C ASN A 256 -0.29 16.62 -12.66
N ILE A 257 -0.42 15.38 -13.14
CA ILE A 257 -1.09 14.28 -12.43
C ILE A 257 -0.40 14.00 -11.10
N VAL A 258 0.93 13.87 -11.11
CA VAL A 258 1.76 13.62 -9.94
C VAL A 258 1.63 14.75 -8.94
N LYS A 259 1.74 15.99 -9.40
CA LYS A 259 1.59 17.20 -8.58
C LYS A 259 0.20 17.27 -7.95
N LYS A 260 -0.89 17.12 -8.72
CA LYS A 260 -2.25 17.10 -8.18
C LYS A 260 -2.43 16.07 -7.08
N TYR A 261 -1.90 14.86 -7.31
CA TYR A 261 -1.93 13.80 -6.30
C TYR A 261 -1.20 14.22 -5.01
N TYR A 262 0.05 14.68 -5.09
CA TYR A 262 0.80 15.08 -3.90
C TYR A 262 0.28 16.36 -3.23
N ASP A 263 -0.24 17.33 -4.00
CA ASP A 263 -0.86 18.54 -3.47
C ASP A 263 -2.17 18.22 -2.75
N SER A 264 -2.96 17.28 -3.29
CA SER A 264 -4.19 16.80 -2.63
C SER A 264 -3.89 16.05 -1.33
N VAL A 265 -2.76 15.34 -1.28
CA VAL A 265 -2.30 14.56 -0.13
C VAL A 265 -1.63 15.44 0.94
N ASN A 266 -1.04 16.58 0.56
CA ASN A 266 -0.21 17.43 1.44
C ASN A 266 -0.82 18.82 1.75
N SER A 267 -2.11 19.06 1.51
CA SER A 267 -2.72 20.35 1.85
C SER A 267 -2.81 20.54 3.38
N SER A 268 -1.82 21.26 3.92
CA SER A 268 -1.66 21.80 5.29
C SER A 268 -1.50 20.81 6.46
N SER A 269 -0.26 20.78 6.99
CA SER A 269 0.17 20.43 8.36
C SER A 269 -0.35 19.13 9.00
N GLN A 270 0.50 18.10 9.08
CA GLN A 270 0.37 16.95 10.01
C GLN A 270 -0.92 16.10 9.92
N GLU A 271 -1.81 16.35 8.97
CA GLU A 271 -3.02 15.55 8.81
C GLU A 271 -2.74 14.28 7.98
N LEU A 272 -3.09 13.13 8.57
CA LEU A 272 -3.08 11.82 7.92
C LEU A 272 -3.89 11.85 6.61
N THR A 273 -3.43 11.15 5.57
CA THR A 273 -4.16 10.97 4.30
C THR A 273 -5.52 10.30 4.52
N ILE A 274 -6.45 10.35 3.54
CA ILE A 274 -7.75 9.67 3.68
C ILE A 274 -7.61 8.16 3.93
N GLU A 275 -6.59 7.52 3.35
CA GLU A 275 -6.28 6.11 3.58
C GLU A 275 -5.72 5.88 4.97
N GLU A 276 -4.78 6.72 5.41
CA GLU A 276 -4.22 6.63 6.76
C GLU A 276 -5.27 6.91 7.83
N LYS A 277 -6.18 7.87 7.59
CA LYS A 277 -7.35 8.13 8.43
C LYS A 277 -8.22 6.88 8.52
N ILE A 278 -8.66 6.28 7.40
CA ILE A 278 -9.52 5.09 7.46
C ILE A 278 -8.79 3.82 7.93
N ASP A 279 -7.51 3.66 7.62
CA ASP A 279 -6.68 2.54 8.08
C ASP A 279 -6.41 2.63 9.57
N LYS A 280 -6.22 3.84 10.11
CA LYS A 280 -6.16 4.06 11.55
C LYS A 280 -7.48 3.65 12.21
N LEU A 281 -8.63 4.00 11.65
CA LEU A 281 -9.92 3.53 12.16
C LEU A 281 -10.05 2.00 12.07
N ILE A 282 -9.60 1.38 10.98
CA ILE A 282 -9.59 -0.09 10.80
C ILE A 282 -8.67 -0.76 11.83
N GLU A 283 -7.49 -0.20 12.09
CA GLU A 283 -6.51 -0.70 13.06
C GLU A 283 -7.07 -0.63 14.47
N LEU A 284 -7.70 0.48 14.84
CA LEU A 284 -8.40 0.62 16.12
C LEU A 284 -9.47 -0.46 16.28
N CYS A 285 -10.16 -0.82 15.19
CA CYS A 285 -11.17 -1.88 15.19
C CYS A 285 -10.57 -3.30 15.06
N GLY A 286 -9.23 -3.46 15.08
CA GLY A 286 -8.51 -4.71 14.92
C GLY A 286 -7.74 -5.18 16.17
N VAL A 287 -7.64 -6.49 16.35
CA VAL A 287 -6.97 -7.10 17.51
C VAL A 287 -5.46 -6.95 17.43
N ASN A 288 -4.89 -6.04 18.20
CA ASN A 288 -3.45 -6.05 18.50
C ASN A 288 -3.23 -6.34 19.99
N LYS A 289 -2.48 -7.44 20.23
CA LYS A 289 -1.94 -7.97 21.50
C LYS A 289 -2.82 -8.94 22.28
N VAL A 290 -2.86 -10.21 21.85
CA VAL A 290 -2.29 -11.38 22.57
C VAL A 290 -2.16 -12.52 21.54
N ASN A 291 -0.92 -13.02 21.36
CA ASN A 291 -0.50 -14.24 20.66
C ASN A 291 -1.59 -15.17 20.10
N GLY A 292 -2.06 -14.86 18.89
CA GLY A 292 -3.04 -15.68 18.19
C GLY A 292 -3.13 -15.35 16.72
N PHE A 293 -2.00 -15.36 15.99
CA PHE A 293 -2.05 -15.48 14.53
C PHE A 293 -2.70 -16.82 14.19
N ASN A 294 -4.03 -16.85 14.09
CA ASN A 294 -4.74 -17.97 13.52
C ASN A 294 -4.44 -17.98 12.02
N LYS A 295 -3.32 -18.62 11.66
CA LYS A 295 -2.81 -18.77 10.28
C LYS A 295 -3.82 -19.45 9.34
N GLN A 296 -4.92 -20.01 9.85
CA GLN A 296 -5.96 -20.68 9.07
C GLN A 296 -7.22 -19.82 8.83
N GLY A 297 -7.49 -18.77 9.62
CA GLY A 297 -8.73 -17.98 9.55
C GLY A 297 -8.78 -16.86 8.49
N ILE A 298 -7.60 -16.44 8.01
CA ILE A 298 -7.42 -15.37 7.03
C ILE A 298 -7.15 -15.98 5.64
N ARG A 299 -8.05 -16.85 5.13
CA ARG A 299 -8.24 -16.94 3.67
C ARG A 299 -8.68 -15.55 3.23
N SER A 300 -7.90 -14.93 2.33
CA SER A 300 -7.76 -13.48 2.19
C SER A 300 -9.08 -12.73 2.44
N ASN A 301 -9.09 -11.78 3.38
CA ASN A 301 -10.30 -10.99 3.66
C ASN A 301 -10.82 -10.27 2.40
N ARG A 302 -10.00 -10.11 1.35
CA ARG A 302 -10.40 -9.65 0.01
C ARG A 302 -11.30 -10.66 -0.72
N ASP A 303 -10.98 -11.95 -0.69
CA ASP A 303 -11.81 -13.01 -1.26
C ASP A 303 -13.18 -13.10 -0.55
N LYS A 304 -13.23 -12.99 0.78
CA LYS A 304 -14.51 -12.94 1.51
C LYS A 304 -15.40 -11.73 1.17
N ARG A 305 -14.81 -10.62 0.72
CA ARG A 305 -15.50 -9.35 0.41
C ARG A 305 -15.79 -9.15 -1.09
N ALA A 306 -15.18 -9.94 -1.96
CA ALA A 306 -15.32 -9.78 -3.40
C ALA A 306 -16.76 -10.06 -3.85
N LYS A 307 -17.28 -9.21 -4.72
CA LYS A 307 -18.60 -9.40 -5.31
C LYS A 307 -18.60 -10.67 -6.15
N GLN A 308 -19.61 -11.51 -5.94
CA GLN A 308 -19.88 -12.62 -6.84
C GLN A 308 -20.36 -12.04 -8.17
N VAL A 309 -19.74 -12.48 -9.26
CA VAL A 309 -20.15 -12.06 -10.61
C VAL A 309 -21.51 -12.69 -10.89
N LYS A 310 -22.47 -11.89 -11.36
CA LYS A 310 -23.75 -12.42 -11.85
C LYS A 310 -23.42 -13.40 -12.98
N ASN A 311 -23.91 -14.64 -12.89
CA ASN A 311 -23.73 -15.61 -13.97
C ASN A 311 -24.39 -15.04 -15.23
N ALA A 312 -23.58 -14.68 -16.22
CA ALA A 312 -24.05 -14.32 -17.55
C ALA A 312 -24.30 -15.61 -18.33
N ASN A 313 -25.51 -15.77 -18.87
CA ASN A 313 -25.91 -16.96 -19.61
C ASN A 313 -25.63 -16.78 -21.11
N LEU A 314 -25.17 -17.83 -21.78
CA LEU A 314 -24.97 -17.88 -23.23
C LEU A 314 -26.28 -17.57 -24.00
N ASP A 315 -27.43 -17.90 -23.42
CA ASP A 315 -28.76 -17.59 -23.99
C ASP A 315 -29.05 -16.08 -24.11
N THR A 316 -28.24 -15.22 -23.45
CA THR A 316 -28.38 -13.76 -23.58
C THR A 316 -27.81 -13.22 -24.89
N VAL A 317 -27.00 -14.01 -25.60
CA VAL A 317 -26.49 -13.67 -26.93
C VAL A 317 -27.56 -14.07 -27.96
N THR A 318 -28.14 -13.11 -28.68
CA THR A 318 -29.17 -13.38 -29.70
C THR A 318 -28.54 -13.85 -31.01
N ASP A 319 -29.28 -14.58 -31.85
CA ASP A 319 -28.78 -15.05 -33.15
C ASP A 319 -28.57 -13.87 -34.12
N GLU A 320 -29.38 -12.81 -34.01
CA GLU A 320 -29.13 -11.51 -34.65
C GLU A 320 -27.82 -10.86 -34.17
N GLY A 321 -27.51 -10.97 -32.87
CA GLY A 321 -26.25 -10.50 -32.29
C GLY A 321 -25.04 -11.31 -32.77
N ILE A 322 -25.21 -12.60 -33.05
CA ILE A 322 -24.18 -13.46 -33.67
C ILE A 322 -23.96 -13.03 -35.12
N GLU A 323 -25.03 -12.86 -35.91
CA GLU A 323 -24.91 -12.34 -37.27
C GLU A 323 -24.28 -10.95 -37.31
N GLU A 324 -24.64 -10.05 -36.40
CA GLU A 324 -24.06 -8.72 -36.29
C GLU A 324 -22.59 -8.77 -35.85
N THR A 325 -22.24 -9.70 -34.94
CA THR A 325 -20.85 -9.99 -34.58
C THR A 325 -20.07 -10.45 -35.81
N SER A 326 -20.60 -11.41 -36.57
CA SER A 326 -19.97 -11.94 -37.77
C SER A 326 -19.89 -10.90 -38.91
N LYS A 327 -20.83 -9.94 -38.97
CA LYS A 327 -20.82 -8.80 -39.90
C LYS A 327 -19.77 -7.75 -39.54
N ILE A 328 -19.61 -7.42 -38.25
CA ILE A 328 -18.55 -6.52 -37.75
C ILE A 328 -17.15 -7.17 -37.91
N ILE A 329 -17.10 -8.51 -37.84
CA ILE A 329 -15.88 -9.35 -37.90
C ILE A 329 -15.67 -9.96 -39.30
N MET A 330 -16.28 -9.45 -40.38
CA MET A 330 -16.21 -10.04 -41.75
C MET A 330 -14.79 -10.26 -42.33
N LYS A 331 -13.70 -9.95 -41.62
CA LYS A 331 -12.32 -10.27 -41.97
C LYS A 331 -11.63 -11.34 -41.10
N GLU A 332 -12.23 -11.81 -40.01
CA GLU A 332 -11.53 -12.61 -38.98
C GLU A 332 -12.39 -13.71 -38.34
N LEU A 333 -13.34 -14.25 -39.10
CA LEU A 333 -13.93 -15.55 -38.75
C LEU A 333 -12.83 -16.62 -38.83
N ILE A 334 -12.90 -17.60 -37.94
CA ILE A 334 -11.94 -18.71 -37.92
C ILE A 334 -12.70 -19.99 -38.24
N GLU A 335 -12.14 -20.79 -39.13
CA GLU A 335 -12.62 -22.14 -39.39
C GLU A 335 -12.55 -22.96 -38.10
N CYS A 336 -13.71 -23.36 -37.58
CA CYS A 336 -13.76 -24.14 -36.36
C CYS A 336 -13.28 -25.57 -36.61
N GLN A 337 -12.39 -26.05 -35.73
CA GLN A 337 -11.78 -27.38 -35.82
C GLN A 337 -12.77 -28.55 -35.76
N LEU A 338 -14.03 -28.31 -35.35
CA LEU A 338 -15.05 -29.36 -35.19
C LEU A 338 -16.00 -29.46 -36.39
N ASN A 339 -16.43 -28.33 -36.94
CA ASN A 339 -17.47 -28.29 -37.97
C ASN A 339 -16.98 -27.72 -39.30
N GLY A 340 -15.76 -27.17 -39.37
CA GLY A 340 -15.20 -26.58 -40.60
C GLY A 340 -15.89 -25.30 -41.04
N GLU A 341 -16.78 -24.74 -40.22
CA GLU A 341 -17.48 -23.49 -40.54
C GLU A 341 -16.73 -22.30 -39.96
N GLU A 342 -16.68 -21.22 -40.73
CA GLU A 342 -16.22 -19.92 -40.28
C GLU A 342 -17.24 -19.30 -39.31
N ASP A 343 -16.83 -19.13 -38.06
CA ASP A 343 -17.67 -18.53 -37.01
C ASP A 343 -16.82 -17.79 -35.97
N VAL A 344 -17.48 -17.13 -35.01
CA VAL A 344 -16.84 -16.48 -33.88
C VAL A 344 -16.14 -17.54 -33.00
N PRO A 345 -14.81 -17.46 -32.83
CA PRO A 345 -14.08 -18.44 -32.04
C PRO A 345 -14.35 -18.28 -30.54
N VAL A 346 -14.48 -19.40 -29.86
CA VAL A 346 -14.72 -19.50 -28.42
C VAL A 346 -13.67 -20.40 -27.81
N LEU A 347 -12.92 -19.87 -26.84
CA LEU A 347 -11.98 -20.66 -26.06
C LEU A 347 -12.70 -21.28 -24.86
N LEU A 348 -12.83 -22.60 -24.86
CA LEU A 348 -13.49 -23.34 -23.79
C LEU A 348 -12.63 -23.38 -22.53
N VAL A 349 -13.26 -23.31 -21.36
CA VAL A 349 -12.60 -23.44 -20.07
C VAL A 349 -13.17 -24.65 -19.34
N THR A 350 -12.31 -25.57 -18.92
CA THR A 350 -12.70 -26.89 -18.38
C THR A 350 -12.30 -27.10 -16.91
N GLY A 351 -11.48 -26.21 -16.34
CA GLY A 351 -11.05 -26.26 -14.95
C GLY A 351 -11.46 -25.01 -14.18
N SER A 352 -11.99 -25.18 -12.97
CA SER A 352 -12.29 -24.08 -12.04
C SER A 352 -11.24 -24.03 -10.92
N LYS A 353 -11.11 -22.86 -10.29
CA LYS A 353 -10.35 -22.65 -9.04
C LYS A 353 -8.83 -22.82 -9.17
N LEU A 354 -8.25 -22.23 -10.20
CA LEU A 354 -6.79 -22.27 -10.40
C LEU A 354 -5.96 -21.74 -9.22
N LEU A 355 -6.53 -20.85 -8.39
CA LEU A 355 -5.85 -20.30 -7.23
C LEU A 355 -6.13 -21.08 -5.93
N ASN A 356 -6.94 -22.14 -5.97
CA ASN A 356 -7.23 -22.95 -4.79
C ASN A 356 -6.05 -23.89 -4.48
N GLY A 357 -5.67 -23.99 -3.20
CA GLY A 357 -4.49 -24.73 -2.78
C GLY A 357 -3.15 -24.04 -3.05
N VAL A 358 -3.14 -22.89 -3.74
CA VAL A 358 -1.95 -22.05 -3.93
C VAL A 358 -1.59 -21.35 -2.61
N ALA A 359 -0.30 -21.17 -2.36
CA ALA A 359 0.18 -20.48 -1.17
C ALA A 359 -0.39 -19.05 -1.09
N LYS A 360 -0.85 -18.65 0.09
CA LYS A 360 -1.58 -17.40 0.30
C LYS A 360 -0.84 -16.14 -0.19
N ASN A 361 0.47 -16.08 0.01
CA ASN A 361 1.30 -14.97 -0.47
C ASN A 361 1.23 -14.88 -2.01
N VAL A 362 1.38 -16.01 -2.70
CA VAL A 362 1.28 -16.10 -4.17
C VAL A 362 -0.12 -15.72 -4.65
N THR A 363 -1.18 -16.23 -4.00
CA THR A 363 -2.57 -15.86 -4.32
C THR A 363 -2.80 -14.36 -4.17
N ASN A 364 -2.32 -13.74 -3.09
CA ASN A 364 -2.46 -12.30 -2.89
C ASN A 364 -1.67 -11.47 -3.91
N GLU A 365 -0.48 -11.93 -4.32
CA GLU A 365 0.31 -11.30 -5.37
C GLU A 365 -0.40 -11.34 -6.72
N ILE A 366 -0.99 -12.48 -7.08
CA ILE A 366 -1.78 -12.64 -8.32
C ILE A 366 -3.05 -11.79 -8.30
N ILE A 367 -3.79 -11.78 -7.18
CA ILE A 367 -5.00 -10.96 -7.04
C ILE A 367 -4.65 -9.47 -7.15
N SER A 368 -3.49 -9.06 -6.61
CA SER A 368 -3.07 -7.66 -6.65
C SER A 368 -2.55 -7.25 -8.03
N CYS A 369 -1.88 -8.16 -8.75
CA CYS A 369 -1.44 -7.95 -10.13
C CYS A 369 -1.52 -9.29 -10.90
N PRO A 370 -2.56 -9.52 -11.72
CA PRO A 370 -2.73 -10.77 -12.45
C PRO A 370 -1.58 -11.13 -13.41
N PHE A 371 -0.76 -10.14 -13.81
CA PHE A 371 0.45 -10.40 -14.60
C PHE A 371 1.44 -11.33 -13.89
N ASN A 372 1.39 -11.42 -12.56
CA ASN A 372 2.22 -12.36 -11.80
C ASN A 372 1.98 -13.83 -12.17
N LEU A 373 0.86 -14.18 -12.81
CA LEU A 373 0.60 -15.54 -13.29
C LEU A 373 1.73 -16.10 -14.16
N ILE A 374 2.38 -15.25 -14.97
CA ILE A 374 3.45 -15.66 -15.88
C ILE A 374 4.73 -16.07 -15.14
N ASN A 375 4.90 -15.62 -13.90
CA ASN A 375 6.10 -15.85 -13.08
C ASN A 375 6.08 -17.19 -12.35
N TYR A 376 4.95 -17.91 -12.36
CA TYR A 376 4.75 -19.15 -11.61
C TYR A 376 4.53 -20.35 -12.56
N PRO A 377 5.57 -21.16 -12.86
CA PRO A 377 5.50 -22.24 -13.85
C PRO A 377 4.36 -23.24 -13.62
N ALA A 378 4.12 -23.64 -12.36
CA ALA A 378 3.05 -24.56 -12.00
C ALA A 378 1.64 -23.99 -12.29
N ILE A 379 1.47 -22.68 -12.05
CA ILE A 379 0.19 -22.00 -12.31
C ILE A 379 0.02 -21.79 -13.81
N LYS A 380 1.09 -21.43 -14.54
CA LYS A 380 1.10 -21.35 -16.01
C LYS A 380 0.64 -22.67 -16.64
N GLN A 381 1.18 -23.80 -16.19
CA GLN A 381 0.75 -25.11 -16.67
C GLN A 381 -0.71 -25.41 -16.32
N SER A 382 -1.16 -25.00 -15.13
CA SER A 382 -2.55 -25.17 -14.72
C SER A 382 -3.52 -24.33 -15.58
N VAL A 383 -3.13 -23.12 -15.99
CA VAL A 383 -3.89 -22.31 -16.95
C VAL A 383 -4.03 -23.07 -18.27
N ILE A 384 -2.93 -23.56 -18.85
CA ILE A 384 -2.93 -24.32 -20.11
C ILE A 384 -3.84 -25.55 -20.00
N ASN A 385 -3.72 -26.32 -18.91
CA ASN A 385 -4.49 -27.55 -18.69
C ASN A 385 -6.00 -27.30 -18.51
N SER A 386 -6.39 -26.08 -18.15
CA SER A 386 -7.78 -25.65 -17.98
C SER A 386 -8.39 -25.07 -19.25
N LEU A 387 -7.61 -24.87 -20.32
CA LEU A 387 -8.13 -24.50 -21.63
C LEU A 387 -8.57 -25.77 -22.38
N GLY A 388 -9.87 -25.87 -22.65
CA GLY A 388 -10.49 -27.01 -23.34
C GLY A 388 -10.38 -26.95 -24.87
N GLY A 389 -9.45 -26.17 -25.41
CA GLY A 389 -9.36 -25.88 -26.85
C GLY A 389 -10.40 -24.85 -27.31
N PHE A 390 -10.38 -24.49 -28.59
CA PHE A 390 -11.29 -23.51 -29.17
C PHE A 390 -12.31 -24.14 -30.13
N VAL A 391 -13.52 -23.60 -30.16
CA VAL A 391 -14.68 -24.08 -30.94
C VAL A 391 -15.47 -22.88 -31.49
N SER A 392 -16.47 -23.11 -32.33
CA SER A 392 -17.38 -22.05 -32.82
C SER A 392 -18.46 -21.70 -31.79
N LEU A 393 -18.88 -20.43 -31.76
CA LEU A 393 -19.94 -19.95 -30.88
C LEU A 393 -21.28 -20.65 -31.16
N LYS A 394 -21.61 -20.89 -32.44
CA LYS A 394 -22.77 -21.69 -32.84
C LYS A 394 -22.73 -23.09 -32.24
N SER A 395 -21.60 -23.79 -32.34
CA SER A 395 -21.45 -25.14 -31.78
C SER A 395 -21.70 -25.18 -30.28
N VAL A 396 -21.26 -24.14 -29.54
CA VAL A 396 -21.50 -24.04 -28.09
C VAL A 396 -22.99 -23.85 -27.78
N LYS A 397 -23.69 -23.01 -28.54
CA LYS A 397 -25.14 -22.74 -28.33
C LYS A 397 -26.01 -23.92 -28.71
N GLU A 398 -25.78 -24.51 -29.89
CA GLU A 398 -26.63 -25.57 -30.43
C GLU A 398 -26.46 -26.89 -29.66
N ASN A 399 -25.21 -27.23 -29.29
CA ASN A 399 -24.91 -28.52 -28.67
C ASN A 399 -24.82 -28.45 -27.13
N GLN A 400 -24.95 -27.27 -26.53
CA GLN A 400 -24.81 -27.04 -25.09
C GLN A 400 -23.61 -27.79 -24.50
N LEU A 401 -22.42 -27.61 -25.10
CA LEU A 401 -21.23 -28.42 -24.82
C LEU A 401 -20.92 -28.50 -23.31
N LEU A 402 -21.33 -29.60 -22.66
CA LEU A 402 -21.05 -29.90 -21.25
C LEU A 402 -19.62 -30.41 -21.06
N GLU A 403 -19.01 -30.95 -22.11
CA GLU A 403 -17.64 -31.44 -22.14
C GLU A 403 -16.90 -30.86 -23.34
N SER A 404 -15.59 -30.64 -23.18
CA SER A 404 -14.73 -30.18 -24.25
C SER A 404 -14.54 -31.31 -25.26
N PRO A 405 -14.84 -31.10 -26.55
CA PRO A 405 -14.70 -32.13 -27.58
C PRO A 405 -13.23 -32.44 -27.89
N ILE A 406 -12.30 -31.57 -27.48
CA ILE A 406 -10.86 -31.74 -27.69
C ILE A 406 -10.20 -32.46 -26.50
N THR A 407 -10.64 -32.19 -25.28
CA THR A 407 -9.97 -32.69 -24.06
C THR A 407 -10.79 -33.71 -23.26
N GLY A 408 -12.08 -33.87 -23.57
CA GLY A 408 -13.01 -34.73 -22.82
C GLY A 408 -13.31 -34.25 -21.40
N LYS A 409 -12.92 -33.02 -21.04
CA LYS A 409 -13.12 -32.48 -19.68
C LYS A 409 -14.42 -31.66 -19.58
N PRO A 410 -15.10 -31.65 -18.42
CA PRO A 410 -16.30 -30.84 -18.21
C PRO A 410 -16.03 -29.34 -18.45
N VAL A 411 -16.88 -28.68 -19.22
CA VAL A 411 -16.79 -27.25 -19.52
C VAL A 411 -17.46 -26.45 -18.40
N ILE A 412 -16.74 -25.49 -17.84
CA ILE A 412 -17.24 -24.58 -16.80
C ILE A 412 -17.63 -23.20 -17.34
N GLY A 413 -17.24 -22.90 -18.58
CA GLY A 413 -17.51 -21.63 -19.23
C GLY A 413 -16.72 -21.45 -20.52
N ALA A 414 -16.92 -20.29 -21.13
CA ALA A 414 -16.37 -19.91 -22.42
C ALA A 414 -15.79 -18.49 -22.38
N ILE A 415 -14.59 -18.32 -22.95
CA ILE A 415 -14.03 -17.01 -23.31
C ILE A 415 -14.44 -16.78 -24.76
N ILE A 416 -15.45 -15.95 -24.97
CA ILE A 416 -15.98 -15.63 -26.29
C ILE A 416 -15.11 -14.52 -26.89
N LEU A 417 -14.51 -14.78 -28.05
CA LEU A 417 -13.58 -13.86 -28.69
C LEU A 417 -14.35 -12.83 -29.54
N SER A 418 -15.22 -12.05 -28.89
CA SER A 418 -16.03 -10.98 -29.52
C SER A 418 -15.99 -9.70 -28.67
N SER A 419 -16.01 -8.55 -29.34
CA SER A 419 -16.05 -7.22 -28.74
C SER A 419 -17.46 -6.81 -28.26
N GLN A 420 -18.49 -7.60 -28.54
CA GLN A 420 -19.85 -7.31 -28.12
C GLN A 420 -20.02 -7.35 -26.60
N LYS A 421 -20.79 -6.41 -26.06
CA LYS A 421 -20.97 -6.23 -24.61
C LYS A 421 -21.44 -7.50 -23.89
N GLN A 422 -22.38 -8.25 -24.45
CA GLN A 422 -22.89 -9.50 -23.87
C GLN A 422 -21.80 -10.57 -23.82
N CYS A 423 -21.04 -10.75 -24.90
CA CYS A 423 -19.90 -11.67 -24.98
C CYS A 423 -18.81 -11.31 -23.96
N LEU A 424 -18.52 -10.01 -23.79
CA LEU A 424 -17.57 -9.55 -22.79
C LEU A 424 -18.01 -9.87 -21.35
N GLU A 425 -19.30 -9.76 -21.03
CA GLU A 425 -19.82 -10.14 -19.69
C GLU A 425 -19.72 -11.65 -19.44
N ILE A 426 -19.98 -12.48 -20.45
CA ILE A 426 -19.76 -13.94 -20.38
C ILE A 426 -18.27 -14.25 -20.15
N THR A 427 -17.38 -13.62 -20.91
CA THR A 427 -15.93 -13.76 -20.75
C THR A 427 -15.47 -13.36 -19.34
N LYS A 428 -15.94 -12.23 -18.79
CA LYS A 428 -15.64 -11.81 -17.41
C LYS A 428 -16.11 -12.85 -16.37
N SER A 429 -17.32 -13.37 -16.53
CA SER A 429 -17.88 -14.41 -15.66
C SER A 429 -17.07 -15.70 -15.73
N THR A 430 -16.67 -16.14 -16.92
CA THR A 430 -15.81 -17.31 -17.12
C THR A 430 -14.44 -17.13 -16.48
N ILE A 431 -13.77 -15.98 -16.65
CA ILE A 431 -12.50 -15.68 -15.98
C ILE A 431 -12.64 -15.77 -14.46
N ALA A 432 -13.71 -15.19 -13.89
CA ALA A 432 -13.96 -15.27 -12.46
C ALA A 432 -14.17 -16.72 -11.98
N ARG A 433 -14.88 -17.56 -12.75
CA ARG A 433 -15.05 -19.00 -12.43
C ARG A 433 -13.73 -19.77 -12.53
N MET A 434 -12.93 -19.49 -13.56
CA MET A 434 -11.63 -20.13 -13.81
C MET A 434 -10.66 -19.91 -12.65
N PHE A 435 -10.51 -18.68 -12.16
CA PHE A 435 -9.50 -18.37 -11.14
C PHE A 435 -10.01 -18.46 -9.69
N THR A 436 -11.25 -18.05 -9.43
CA THR A 436 -11.72 -17.65 -8.08
C THR A 436 -13.15 -18.10 -7.78
N ASP A 437 -13.65 -19.13 -8.47
CA ASP A 437 -14.99 -19.71 -8.26
C ASP A 437 -16.15 -18.70 -8.42
N GLY A 438 -15.99 -17.74 -9.34
CA GLY A 438 -17.02 -16.78 -9.70
C GLY A 438 -16.93 -15.43 -8.97
N LYS A 439 -15.89 -15.20 -8.17
CA LYS A 439 -15.64 -13.89 -7.54
C LYS A 439 -14.70 -13.03 -8.37
N LEU A 440 -15.04 -11.76 -8.57
CA LEU A 440 -14.16 -10.86 -9.30
C LEU A 440 -13.04 -10.30 -8.42
N LEU A 441 -11.82 -10.83 -8.58
CA LEU A 441 -10.64 -10.43 -7.82
C LEU A 441 -9.54 -9.96 -8.77
N GLY A 442 -9.41 -8.65 -8.96
CA GLY A 442 -8.54 -8.05 -9.97
C GLY A 442 -9.28 -7.74 -11.28
N ALA A 443 -8.61 -7.07 -12.21
CA ALA A 443 -9.21 -6.69 -13.49
C ALA A 443 -9.27 -7.89 -14.46
N PRO A 444 -10.44 -8.25 -15.02
CA PRO A 444 -10.57 -9.32 -16.01
C PRO A 444 -9.65 -9.18 -17.23
N SER A 445 -9.44 -7.94 -17.70
CA SER A 445 -8.52 -7.64 -18.80
C SER A 445 -7.08 -8.07 -18.47
N SER A 446 -6.62 -7.88 -17.24
CA SER A 446 -5.28 -8.30 -16.80
C SER A 446 -5.13 -9.82 -16.77
N TYR A 447 -6.17 -10.58 -16.38
CA TYR A 447 -6.16 -12.03 -16.50
C TYR A 447 -6.13 -12.49 -17.96
N LEU A 448 -6.87 -11.82 -18.83
CA LEU A 448 -6.91 -12.16 -20.25
C LEU A 448 -5.55 -11.88 -20.93
N ILE A 449 -4.88 -10.78 -20.57
CA ILE A 449 -3.50 -10.50 -20.97
C ILE A 449 -2.56 -11.62 -20.49
N ALA A 450 -2.66 -12.03 -19.22
CA ALA A 450 -1.83 -13.12 -18.71
C ALA A 450 -2.10 -14.45 -19.44
N ILE A 451 -3.35 -14.76 -19.79
CA ILE A 451 -3.69 -15.92 -20.62
C ILE A 451 -3.05 -15.81 -22.00
N TYR A 452 -3.19 -14.65 -22.67
CA TYR A 452 -2.56 -14.39 -23.96
C TYR A 452 -1.04 -14.62 -23.90
N GLU A 453 -0.36 -14.05 -22.90
CA GLU A 453 1.09 -14.22 -22.69
C GLU A 453 1.51 -15.69 -22.46
N ILE A 454 0.63 -16.48 -21.85
CA ILE A 454 0.87 -17.90 -21.62
C ILE A 454 0.75 -18.71 -22.91
N ILE A 455 -0.21 -18.39 -23.78
CA ILE A 455 -0.54 -19.18 -24.97
C ILE A 455 0.08 -18.67 -26.27
N LYS A 456 0.62 -17.45 -26.33
CA LYS A 456 1.10 -16.80 -27.58
C LYS A 456 2.17 -17.58 -28.35
N ASN A 457 2.89 -18.49 -27.68
CA ASN A 457 3.94 -19.32 -28.30
C ASN A 457 3.53 -20.80 -28.45
N ILE A 458 2.24 -21.12 -28.29
CA ILE A 458 1.71 -22.48 -28.42
C ILE A 458 0.97 -22.58 -29.76
N SER A 459 1.47 -23.42 -30.68
CA SER A 459 0.97 -23.55 -32.06
C SER A 459 -0.54 -23.82 -32.14
N ALA A 460 -1.10 -24.59 -31.19
CA ALA A 460 -2.52 -24.92 -31.15
C ALA A 460 -3.45 -23.69 -31.00
N TYR A 461 -2.94 -22.54 -30.57
CA TYR A 461 -3.73 -21.31 -30.36
C TYR A 461 -3.40 -20.19 -31.35
N GLU A 462 -2.49 -20.40 -32.30
CA GLU A 462 -2.00 -19.36 -33.22
C GLU A 462 -3.14 -18.63 -33.94
N ASN A 463 -4.13 -19.39 -34.42
CA ASN A 463 -5.27 -18.86 -35.18
C ASN A 463 -6.13 -17.88 -34.36
N ILE A 464 -6.24 -18.07 -33.04
CA ILE A 464 -7.12 -17.25 -32.19
C ILE A 464 -6.43 -16.01 -31.60
N LEU A 465 -5.10 -15.88 -31.75
CA LEU A 465 -4.34 -14.82 -31.08
C LEU A 465 -4.76 -13.42 -31.53
N LEU A 466 -5.05 -13.23 -32.81
CA LEU A 466 -5.48 -11.93 -33.35
C LEU A 466 -6.82 -11.49 -32.75
N THR A 467 -7.81 -12.39 -32.74
CA THR A 467 -9.14 -12.11 -32.18
C THR A 467 -9.06 -11.88 -30.67
N LEU A 468 -8.22 -12.65 -29.96
CA LEU A 468 -7.97 -12.46 -28.53
C LEU A 468 -7.35 -11.08 -28.22
N LYS A 469 -6.39 -10.61 -29.02
CA LYS A 469 -5.83 -9.25 -28.90
C LYS A 469 -6.93 -8.19 -28.97
N LYS A 470 -7.84 -8.29 -29.94
CA LYS A 470 -8.95 -7.32 -30.08
C LYS A 470 -9.88 -7.29 -28.88
N VAL A 471 -10.20 -8.45 -28.31
CA VAL A 471 -11.00 -8.51 -27.07
C VAL A 471 -10.27 -7.85 -25.91
N ILE A 472 -8.97 -8.10 -25.76
CA ILE A 472 -8.14 -7.45 -24.74
C ILE A 472 -8.18 -5.92 -24.91
N ILE A 473 -7.93 -5.42 -26.13
CA ILE A 473 -7.94 -3.98 -26.46
C ILE A 473 -9.31 -3.37 -26.10
N GLN A 474 -10.40 -4.00 -26.55
CA GLN A 474 -11.76 -3.53 -26.29
C GLN A 474 -12.05 -3.50 -24.78
N MET A 475 -11.61 -4.50 -24.02
CA MET A 475 -11.80 -4.52 -22.57
C MET A 475 -10.99 -3.43 -21.86
N LEU A 476 -9.76 -3.16 -22.30
CA LEU A 476 -8.93 -2.09 -21.74
C LEU A 476 -9.53 -0.70 -22.03
N GLN A 477 -9.94 -0.45 -23.27
CA GLN A 477 -10.53 0.83 -23.70
C GLN A 477 -11.91 1.11 -23.06
N ASN A 478 -12.63 0.07 -22.63
CA ASN A 478 -13.93 0.24 -21.97
C ASN A 478 -13.89 0.10 -20.45
N SER A 479 -12.70 -0.01 -19.85
CA SER A 479 -12.54 -0.10 -18.40
C SER A 479 -11.75 1.06 -17.83
N GLN A 480 -12.04 1.38 -16.57
CA GLN A 480 -11.36 2.42 -15.80
C GLN A 480 -10.52 1.74 -14.72
N SER A 481 -9.35 2.31 -14.45
CA SER A 481 -8.40 1.89 -13.43
C SER A 481 -7.81 3.14 -12.77
N ASN A 482 -7.09 2.96 -11.67
CA ASN A 482 -6.20 4.00 -11.18
C ASN A 482 -4.94 4.06 -12.05
N ALA A 483 -4.30 5.23 -12.15
CA ALA A 483 -3.09 5.47 -12.93
C ALA A 483 -1.96 4.49 -12.58
N SER A 484 -1.77 4.15 -11.30
CA SER A 484 -0.77 3.16 -10.87
C SER A 484 -1.22 1.69 -11.01
N MET A 485 -2.44 1.45 -11.51
CA MET A 485 -3.14 0.15 -11.51
C MET A 485 -3.07 -0.58 -10.16
N SER A 486 -3.14 0.20 -9.09
CA SER A 486 -3.08 -0.27 -7.72
C SER A 486 -4.20 0.34 -6.89
N GLY A 487 -4.64 -0.41 -5.88
CA GLY A 487 -5.62 0.04 -4.90
C GLY A 487 -4.99 0.65 -3.65
N ASN A 488 -3.67 0.88 -3.63
CA ASN A 488 -2.95 1.52 -2.53
C ASN A 488 -2.89 3.03 -2.78
N VAL A 489 -3.30 3.82 -1.79
CA VAL A 489 -3.46 5.28 -1.88
C VAL A 489 -2.16 5.98 -1.53
N SER A 490 -1.14 5.25 -1.07
CA SER A 490 0.25 5.72 -1.10
C SER A 490 0.82 5.80 -2.52
N GLN A 491 0.07 5.31 -3.52
CA GLN A 491 0.41 5.33 -4.93
C GLN A 491 -0.56 6.23 -5.70
N ILE A 492 -0.17 6.64 -6.90
CA ILE A 492 -0.94 7.61 -7.69
C ILE A 492 -2.30 7.02 -8.08
N CYS A 493 -3.35 7.47 -7.39
CA CYS A 493 -4.73 6.97 -7.48
C CYS A 493 -5.66 7.90 -8.30
N ILE A 494 -5.16 8.48 -9.39
CA ILE A 494 -6.02 9.23 -10.32
C ILE A 494 -6.71 8.25 -11.28
N PRO A 495 -8.05 8.27 -11.42
CA PRO A 495 -8.77 7.43 -12.37
C PRO A 495 -8.40 7.75 -13.82
N LEU A 496 -8.00 6.72 -14.57
CA LEU A 496 -7.70 6.75 -16.00
C LEU A 496 -8.28 5.50 -16.66
N ARG A 497 -8.54 5.57 -17.97
CA ARG A 497 -8.81 4.39 -18.80
C ARG A 497 -7.68 3.36 -18.65
N ALA A 498 -8.00 2.07 -18.65
CA ALA A 498 -7.03 1.04 -18.24
C ALA A 498 -5.82 0.93 -19.20
N ASP A 499 -6.04 1.12 -20.50
CA ASP A 499 -4.99 1.25 -21.51
C ASP A 499 -4.08 2.47 -21.27
N VAL A 500 -4.66 3.63 -20.96
CA VAL A 500 -3.92 4.85 -20.61
C VAL A 500 -3.15 4.68 -19.30
N SER A 501 -3.69 3.90 -18.36
CA SER A 501 -3.01 3.56 -17.09
C SER A 501 -1.76 2.72 -17.34
N LEU A 502 -1.81 1.73 -18.25
CA LEU A 502 -0.63 0.96 -18.66
C LEU A 502 0.44 1.86 -19.30
N TRP A 503 0.00 2.79 -20.16
CA TRP A 503 0.90 3.74 -20.81
C TRP A 503 1.55 4.67 -19.77
N PHE A 504 0.75 5.18 -18.82
CA PHE A 504 1.21 6.00 -17.71
C PHE A 504 2.23 5.25 -16.83
N ILE A 505 1.99 3.99 -16.48
CA ILE A 505 2.94 3.18 -15.71
C ILE A 505 4.29 3.11 -16.42
N ALA A 506 4.31 2.78 -17.71
CA ALA A 506 5.53 2.72 -18.51
C ALA A 506 6.26 4.08 -18.56
N HIS A 507 5.53 5.19 -18.70
CA HIS A 507 6.11 6.52 -18.88
C HIS A 507 6.33 7.30 -17.58
N SER A 508 5.88 6.79 -16.43
CA SER A 508 6.00 7.47 -15.14
C SER A 508 7.45 7.70 -14.69
N CYS A 509 8.43 6.97 -15.24
CA CYS A 509 9.86 7.23 -15.03
C CYS A 509 10.37 8.52 -15.67
N LEU A 510 9.59 9.16 -16.55
CA LEU A 510 9.90 10.47 -17.13
C LEU A 510 9.65 11.63 -16.15
N SER A 511 8.85 11.39 -15.11
CA SER A 511 8.50 12.37 -14.08
C SER A 511 9.30 12.12 -12.80
N LYS A 512 9.51 13.18 -12.01
CA LYS A 512 10.14 13.09 -10.69
C LYS A 512 9.15 12.56 -9.65
N ILE A 513 9.11 11.23 -9.52
CA ILE A 513 8.30 10.53 -8.50
C ILE A 513 9.27 9.82 -7.54
N PRO A 514 9.08 9.94 -6.21
CA PRO A 514 9.85 9.19 -5.23
C PRO A 514 9.88 7.68 -5.56
N PRO A 515 11.06 7.00 -5.51
CA PRO A 515 11.19 5.62 -5.99
C PRO A 515 10.18 4.63 -5.37
N ALA A 516 9.87 4.77 -4.09
CA ALA A 516 8.91 3.93 -3.38
C ALA A 516 7.46 4.04 -3.91
N ASN A 517 7.12 5.17 -4.55
CA ASN A 517 5.79 5.45 -5.06
C ASN A 517 5.74 5.45 -6.60
N ASN A 518 6.88 5.25 -7.27
CA ASN A 518 6.98 5.32 -8.71
C ASN A 518 6.32 4.08 -9.36
N PRO A 519 5.22 4.24 -10.13
CA PRO A 519 4.53 3.12 -10.77
C PRO A 519 5.43 2.30 -11.69
N PHE A 520 6.41 2.94 -12.35
CA PHE A 520 7.38 2.26 -13.18
C PHE A 520 8.17 1.19 -12.39
N ILE A 521 8.67 1.57 -11.21
CA ILE A 521 9.49 0.70 -10.35
C ILE A 521 8.61 -0.39 -9.73
N LEU A 522 7.39 -0.05 -9.30
CA LEU A 522 6.43 -0.99 -8.72
C LEU A 522 6.08 -2.12 -9.70
N HIS A 523 5.96 -1.80 -10.98
CA HIS A 523 5.64 -2.75 -12.05
C HIS A 523 6.87 -3.20 -12.85
N LEU A 524 8.09 -3.02 -12.33
CA LEU A 524 9.33 -3.29 -13.07
C LEU A 524 9.40 -4.73 -13.61
N ASN A 525 8.97 -5.71 -12.80
CA ASN A 525 8.95 -7.12 -13.22
C ASN A 525 7.86 -7.42 -14.26
N HIS A 526 6.89 -6.53 -14.46
CA HIS A 526 5.78 -6.67 -15.40
C HIS A 526 5.99 -5.85 -16.68
N MET A 527 7.01 -5.00 -16.73
CA MET A 527 7.29 -4.12 -17.87
C MET A 527 7.35 -4.83 -19.24
N PRO A 528 7.91 -6.05 -19.38
CA PRO A 528 7.85 -6.77 -20.65
C PRO A 528 6.42 -6.99 -21.15
N VAL A 529 5.51 -7.41 -20.25
CA VAL A 529 4.09 -7.60 -20.58
C VAL A 529 3.42 -6.27 -20.87
N ILE A 530 3.75 -5.22 -20.12
CA ILE A 530 3.20 -3.87 -20.34
C ILE A 530 3.63 -3.36 -21.73
N PHE A 531 4.90 -3.52 -22.11
CA PHE A 531 5.38 -3.15 -23.44
C PHE A 531 4.69 -3.94 -24.54
N ASP A 532 4.55 -5.26 -24.38
CA ASP A 532 3.83 -6.10 -25.36
C ASP A 532 2.37 -5.62 -25.53
N VAL A 533 1.67 -5.26 -24.44
CA VAL A 533 0.30 -4.76 -24.51
C VAL A 533 0.21 -3.37 -25.14
N LEU A 534 1.15 -2.48 -24.84
CA LEU A 534 1.21 -1.16 -25.48
C LEU A 534 1.52 -1.26 -26.98
N GLU A 535 2.36 -2.21 -27.38
CA GLU A 535 2.59 -2.54 -28.79
C GLU A 535 1.34 -3.12 -29.45
N MET A 536 0.58 -3.98 -28.76
CA MET A 536 -0.73 -4.45 -29.26
C MET A 536 -1.75 -3.33 -29.44
N LEU A 537 -1.70 -2.30 -28.58
CA LEU A 537 -2.53 -1.10 -28.67
C LEU A 537 -2.03 -0.11 -29.73
N GLU A 538 -0.88 -0.37 -30.35
CA GLU A 538 -0.17 0.56 -31.24
C GLU A 538 0.17 1.90 -30.56
N TYR A 539 0.35 1.89 -29.25
CA TYR A 539 0.69 3.08 -28.48
C TYR A 539 2.20 3.35 -28.55
N PRO A 540 2.61 4.61 -28.81
CA PRO A 540 4.03 4.92 -28.90
C PRO A 540 4.70 4.82 -27.53
N ILE A 541 5.88 4.21 -27.49
CA ILE A 541 6.72 4.09 -26.29
C ILE A 541 8.00 4.88 -26.52
N ASN A 542 8.30 5.82 -25.62
CA ASN A 542 9.52 6.61 -25.71
C ASN A 542 10.77 5.72 -25.59
N GLU A 543 11.76 5.90 -26.45
CA GLU A 543 13.00 5.11 -26.42
C GLU A 543 13.74 5.22 -25.08
N LYS A 544 13.70 6.40 -24.44
CA LYS A 544 14.28 6.61 -23.12
C LYS A 544 13.66 5.67 -22.07
N VAL A 545 12.36 5.41 -22.15
CA VAL A 545 11.66 4.49 -21.24
C VAL A 545 12.17 3.06 -21.41
N ARG A 546 12.30 2.58 -22.66
CA ARG A 546 12.82 1.22 -22.92
C ARG A 546 14.27 1.08 -22.45
N LYS A 547 15.10 2.08 -22.72
CA LYS A 547 16.49 2.13 -22.26
C LYS A 547 16.57 2.13 -20.72
N HIS A 548 15.73 2.93 -20.08
CA HIS A 548 15.66 3.01 -18.62
C HIS A 548 15.20 1.71 -17.95
N TYR A 549 14.28 0.98 -18.58
CA TYR A 549 13.92 -0.38 -18.16
C TYR A 549 15.15 -1.31 -18.15
N VAL A 550 15.93 -1.32 -19.23
CA VAL A 550 17.17 -2.11 -19.33
C VAL A 550 18.15 -1.72 -18.22
N HIS A 551 18.32 -0.41 -17.95
CA HIS A 551 19.17 0.07 -16.88
C HIS A 551 18.74 -0.46 -15.50
N PHE A 552 17.44 -0.42 -15.20
CA PHE A 552 16.91 -0.94 -13.93
C PHE A 552 17.09 -2.45 -13.80
N VAL A 553 16.91 -3.23 -14.87
CA VAL A 553 17.17 -4.69 -14.86
C VAL A 553 18.66 -4.99 -14.60
N ILE A 554 19.56 -4.20 -15.18
CA ILE A 554 21.00 -4.30 -14.91
C ILE A 554 21.29 -4.00 -13.44
N VAL A 555 20.76 -2.90 -12.90
CA VAL A 555 20.95 -2.52 -11.49
C VAL A 555 20.37 -3.58 -10.55
N GLN A 556 19.19 -4.12 -10.83
CA GLN A 556 18.60 -5.22 -10.08
C GLN A 556 19.50 -6.47 -10.09
N THR A 557 20.10 -6.79 -11.24
CA THR A 557 21.04 -7.90 -11.38
C THR A 557 22.31 -7.66 -10.58
N LEU A 558 22.85 -6.43 -10.62
CA LEU A 558 24.03 -6.03 -9.86
C LEU A 558 23.79 -6.04 -8.34
N HIS A 559 22.61 -5.61 -7.87
CA HIS A 559 22.23 -5.75 -6.46
C HIS A 559 22.28 -7.21 -6.02
N ARG A 560 21.71 -8.13 -6.81
CA ARG A 560 21.73 -9.56 -6.50
C ARG A 560 23.15 -10.12 -6.50
N MET A 561 23.97 -9.75 -7.47
CA MET A 561 25.39 -10.16 -7.52
C MET A 561 26.15 -9.67 -6.28
N LYS A 562 26.00 -8.40 -5.90
CA LYS A 562 26.67 -7.82 -4.72
C LYS A 562 26.17 -8.40 -3.41
N PHE A 563 24.88 -8.69 -3.31
CA PHE A 563 24.28 -9.36 -2.15
C PHE A 563 24.87 -10.77 -1.94
N ILE A 564 25.12 -11.51 -3.02
CA ILE A 564 25.75 -12.84 -2.96
C ILE A 564 27.25 -12.71 -2.63
N ASN A 565 27.98 -11.87 -3.40
CA ASN A 565 29.40 -11.61 -3.19
C ASN A 565 29.81 -10.29 -3.86
N SER A 566 29.95 -9.25 -3.04
CA SER A 566 30.31 -7.87 -3.45
C SER A 566 31.65 -7.81 -4.18
N ASP A 567 32.68 -8.51 -3.69
CA ASP A 567 34.00 -8.50 -4.31
C ASP A 567 33.99 -9.14 -5.70
N THR A 568 33.28 -10.25 -5.86
CA THR A 568 33.14 -10.94 -7.13
C THR A 568 32.40 -10.08 -8.13
N ALA A 569 31.31 -9.43 -7.71
CA ALA A 569 30.57 -8.50 -8.56
C ALA A 569 31.46 -7.34 -9.04
N ASN A 570 32.18 -6.68 -8.12
CA ASN A 570 33.09 -5.60 -8.46
C ASN A 570 34.27 -6.08 -9.32
N CYS A 571 34.72 -7.33 -9.13
CA CYS A 571 35.75 -7.96 -9.95
C CYS A 571 35.30 -8.09 -11.42
N PHE A 572 34.07 -8.57 -11.67
CA PHE A 572 33.50 -8.59 -13.02
C PHE A 572 33.42 -7.19 -13.63
N MET A 573 32.94 -6.20 -12.87
CA MET A 573 32.83 -4.82 -13.37
C MET A 573 34.19 -4.22 -13.70
N LYS A 574 35.22 -4.47 -12.88
CA LYS A 574 36.59 -4.02 -13.13
C LYS A 574 37.20 -4.70 -14.36
N ALA A 575 36.88 -5.97 -14.61
CA ALA A 575 37.36 -6.71 -15.79
C ALA A 575 36.80 -6.17 -17.12
N LEU A 576 35.77 -5.32 -17.10
CA LEU A 576 35.25 -4.66 -18.31
C LEU A 576 36.12 -3.48 -18.76
N TYR A 577 36.98 -2.93 -17.91
CA TYR A 577 37.80 -1.76 -18.27
C TYR A 577 39.28 -1.89 -17.93
N GLN A 578 39.63 -2.66 -16.90
CA GLN A 578 41.00 -2.95 -16.51
C GLN A 578 41.44 -4.26 -17.17
N LYS A 579 42.65 -4.29 -17.72
CA LYS A 579 43.26 -5.52 -18.23
C LYS A 579 43.28 -6.58 -17.13
N ALA A 580 42.94 -7.82 -17.48
CA ALA A 580 42.76 -8.88 -16.51
C ALA A 580 42.96 -10.27 -17.11
N ILE A 581 43.37 -11.21 -16.27
CA ILE A 581 43.48 -12.63 -16.61
C ILE A 581 42.38 -13.38 -15.87
N PHE A 582 41.57 -14.14 -16.61
CA PHE A 582 40.60 -15.05 -16.02
C PHE A 582 41.29 -16.28 -15.41
N ILE A 583 40.94 -16.60 -14.18
CA ILE A 583 41.41 -17.79 -13.48
C ILE A 583 40.32 -18.86 -13.54
N ASN A 584 40.66 -20.05 -14.04
CA ASN A 584 39.72 -21.16 -14.00
C ASN A 584 39.86 -21.90 -12.66
N LYS A 585 38.84 -21.77 -11.79
CA LYS A 585 38.81 -22.46 -10.48
C LYS A 585 39.10 -23.96 -10.58
N ASN A 586 38.72 -24.63 -11.65
CA ASN A 586 38.94 -26.07 -11.82
C ASN A 586 40.41 -26.45 -12.05
N LYS A 587 41.26 -25.48 -12.40
CA LYS A 587 42.72 -25.67 -12.58
C LYS A 587 43.54 -25.39 -11.33
N VAL A 588 42.89 -25.02 -10.23
CA VAL A 588 43.52 -24.70 -8.94
C VAL A 588 43.38 -25.89 -7.99
N ARG A 589 44.46 -26.34 -7.35
CA ARG A 589 44.40 -27.41 -6.33
C ARG A 589 43.54 -27.02 -5.13
N ASP A 590 42.85 -28.00 -4.54
CA ASP A 590 41.95 -27.77 -3.40
C ASP A 590 42.66 -27.20 -2.17
N GLU A 591 43.92 -27.57 -1.95
CA GLU A 591 44.79 -27.02 -0.92
C GLU A 591 45.02 -25.50 -1.07
N VAL A 592 45.06 -25.00 -2.32
CA VAL A 592 45.17 -23.56 -2.61
C VAL A 592 43.80 -22.90 -2.52
N LYS A 593 42.75 -23.53 -3.07
CA LYS A 593 41.37 -23.02 -3.02
C LYS A 593 40.86 -22.79 -1.60
N THR A 594 41.25 -23.64 -0.66
CA THR A 594 40.83 -23.55 0.75
C THR A 594 41.58 -22.48 1.53
N LYS A 595 42.79 -22.10 1.08
CA LYS A 595 43.69 -21.15 1.76
C LYS A 595 43.74 -19.76 1.11
N GLU A 596 43.29 -19.62 -0.13
CA GLU A 596 43.22 -18.35 -0.85
C GLU A 596 41.78 -17.98 -1.19
N TYR A 597 41.47 -16.69 -1.11
CA TYR A 597 40.17 -16.17 -1.55
C TYR A 597 40.16 -16.05 -3.05
N TYR A 598 39.20 -16.75 -3.67
CA TYR A 598 39.09 -16.84 -5.12
C TYR A 598 38.33 -15.63 -5.68
N LEU A 599 38.98 -14.93 -6.61
CA LEU A 599 38.34 -13.97 -7.52
C LEU A 599 38.48 -14.48 -8.96
N PRO A 600 37.44 -14.34 -9.82
CA PRO A 600 37.48 -14.85 -11.19
C PRO A 600 38.54 -14.18 -12.08
N PHE A 601 38.90 -12.93 -11.79
CA PHE A 601 39.88 -12.17 -12.55
C PHE A 601 40.99 -11.63 -11.68
N VAL A 602 42.21 -11.62 -12.23
CA VAL A 602 43.38 -10.94 -11.67
C VAL A 602 43.78 -9.80 -12.58
N PHE A 603 43.86 -8.60 -12.03
CA PHE A 603 44.04 -7.37 -12.81
C PHE A 603 45.50 -7.09 -13.11
N LEU A 604 45.79 -6.76 -14.37
CA LEU A 604 47.07 -6.29 -14.87
C LEU A 604 47.00 -4.77 -15.10
N ASP A 605 48.14 -4.10 -15.22
CA ASP A 605 48.19 -2.72 -15.71
C ASP A 605 47.65 -2.58 -17.14
N GLY A 606 46.98 -1.46 -17.38
CA GLY A 606 46.47 -1.06 -18.70
C GLY A 606 44.99 -1.38 -18.94
N LYS A 607 44.50 -0.93 -20.11
CA LYS A 607 43.10 -1.06 -20.53
C LYS A 607 42.76 -2.51 -20.90
N ALA A 608 41.54 -2.94 -20.60
CA ALA A 608 40.97 -4.18 -21.13
C ALA A 608 40.89 -4.12 -22.67
N ASP A 609 41.26 -5.22 -23.33
CA ASP A 609 41.03 -5.38 -24.77
C ASP A 609 39.62 -5.92 -25.06
N GLN A 610 39.19 -5.81 -26.32
CA GLN A 610 37.82 -6.20 -26.71
C GLN A 610 37.55 -7.70 -26.47
N GLN A 611 38.56 -8.56 -26.68
CA GLN A 611 38.42 -10.01 -26.47
C GLN A 611 38.13 -10.34 -25.01
N GLN A 612 38.82 -9.67 -24.08
CA GLN A 612 38.58 -9.79 -22.65
C GLN A 612 37.19 -9.25 -22.27
N ILE A 613 36.79 -8.10 -22.81
CA ILE A 613 35.48 -7.50 -22.54
C ILE A 613 34.36 -8.45 -22.99
N ASP A 614 34.44 -8.96 -24.21
CA ASP A 614 33.46 -9.90 -24.77
C ASP A 614 33.39 -11.19 -23.94
N PHE A 615 34.55 -11.69 -23.50
CA PHE A 615 34.63 -12.84 -22.62
C PHE A 615 33.98 -12.56 -21.25
N ALA A 616 34.29 -11.44 -20.60
CA ALA A 616 33.69 -11.07 -19.32
C ALA A 616 32.17 -10.89 -19.44
N LEU A 617 31.68 -10.23 -20.50
CA LEU A 617 30.26 -10.09 -20.77
C LEU A 617 29.58 -11.43 -21.09
N SER A 618 30.29 -12.40 -21.65
CA SER A 618 29.74 -13.75 -21.89
C SER A 618 29.46 -14.53 -20.61
N LEU A 619 30.16 -14.19 -19.51
CA LEU A 619 29.96 -14.79 -18.19
C LEU A 619 28.85 -14.10 -17.39
N LEU A 620 28.39 -12.93 -17.84
CA LEU A 620 27.33 -12.15 -17.21
C LEU A 620 25.97 -12.42 -17.87
N ASN A 621 24.90 -11.88 -17.27
CA ASN A 621 23.57 -11.94 -17.86
C ASN A 621 23.57 -11.26 -19.25
N PRO A 622 22.93 -11.81 -20.29
CA PRO A 622 22.91 -11.20 -21.62
C PRO A 622 22.40 -9.75 -21.67
N ILE A 623 21.63 -9.31 -20.65
CA ILE A 623 21.15 -7.93 -20.54
C ILE A 623 22.30 -6.90 -20.54
N PHE A 624 23.47 -7.23 -20.00
CA PHE A 624 24.63 -6.34 -19.96
C PHE A 624 25.17 -6.00 -21.37
N LYS A 625 24.87 -6.83 -22.38
CA LYS A 625 25.27 -6.58 -23.78
C LYS A 625 24.36 -5.57 -24.49
N LYS A 626 23.26 -5.13 -23.86
CA LYS A 626 22.31 -4.17 -24.45
C LYS A 626 22.71 -2.70 -24.22
N VAL A 627 23.81 -2.45 -23.50
CA VAL A 627 24.28 -1.12 -23.11
C VAL A 627 25.81 -1.04 -23.30
N SER A 628 26.36 0.17 -23.29
CA SER A 628 27.82 0.37 -23.34
C SER A 628 28.51 -0.11 -22.07
N VAL A 629 29.82 -0.36 -22.13
CA VAL A 629 30.61 -0.73 -20.95
C VAL A 629 30.61 0.42 -19.93
N GLU A 630 30.72 1.65 -20.40
CA GLU A 630 30.66 2.87 -19.61
C GLU A 630 29.33 2.99 -18.87
N GLU A 631 28.21 2.64 -19.52
CA GLU A 631 26.89 2.57 -18.88
C GLU A 631 26.85 1.51 -17.79
N VAL A 632 27.35 0.28 -18.04
CA VAL A 632 27.40 -0.78 -17.03
C VAL A 632 28.18 -0.34 -15.79
N ILE A 633 29.34 0.28 -15.99
CA ILE A 633 30.21 0.79 -14.91
C ILE A 633 29.49 1.87 -14.11
N THR A 634 28.78 2.76 -14.80
CA THR A 634 28.00 3.82 -14.17
C THR A 634 26.85 3.24 -13.34
N LEU A 635 26.09 2.29 -13.89
CA LEU A 635 24.99 1.59 -13.22
C LEU A 635 25.46 0.81 -11.99
N ASN A 636 26.69 0.26 -12.02
CA ASN A 636 27.30 -0.37 -10.85
C ASN A 636 27.42 0.56 -9.64
N SER A 637 27.55 1.88 -9.84
CA SER A 637 27.60 2.85 -8.74
C SER A 637 26.24 3.07 -8.04
N PHE A 638 25.14 2.68 -8.67
CA PHE A 638 23.79 2.71 -8.08
C PHE A 638 23.42 1.39 -7.39
N ALA A 639 24.18 0.32 -7.63
CA ALA A 639 23.96 -0.98 -7.01
C ALA A 639 24.68 -1.09 -5.66
N HIS A 640 23.95 -1.53 -4.63
CA HIS A 640 24.46 -1.69 -3.27
C HIS A 640 24.01 -3.02 -2.65
N GLU A 641 24.88 -3.69 -1.90
CA GLU A 641 24.65 -5.02 -1.34
C GLU A 641 23.47 -5.10 -0.35
N LYS A 642 23.11 -3.97 0.28
CA LYS A 642 22.01 -3.88 1.27
C LYS A 642 20.71 -3.30 0.72
N TRP A 643 20.69 -2.83 -0.53
CA TRP A 643 19.55 -2.07 -1.05
C TRP A 643 18.65 -2.93 -1.93
N LYS A 644 17.37 -2.57 -1.93
CA LYS A 644 16.36 -3.07 -2.87
C LYS A 644 16.15 -2.04 -3.98
N VAL A 645 15.73 -2.52 -5.15
CA VAL A 645 15.45 -1.69 -6.33
C VAL A 645 14.44 -0.56 -6.05
N GLU A 646 13.45 -0.81 -5.20
CA GLU A 646 12.43 0.16 -4.76
C GLU A 646 13.00 1.39 -4.04
N LYS A 647 14.27 1.35 -3.62
CA LYS A 647 14.99 2.45 -2.97
C LYS A 647 16.04 3.10 -3.87
N THR A 648 16.19 2.62 -5.11
CA THR A 648 17.20 3.13 -6.03
C THR A 648 16.62 4.27 -6.83
N ASP A 649 17.13 5.48 -6.59
CA ASP A 649 16.88 6.63 -7.43
C ASP A 649 17.84 6.61 -8.61
N LEU A 650 17.35 6.19 -9.77
CA LEU A 650 18.13 6.09 -11.00
C LEU A 650 17.69 7.20 -11.95
N PRO A 651 18.59 8.11 -12.39
CA PRO A 651 18.23 9.15 -13.33
C PRO A 651 17.91 8.57 -14.70
N ILE A 652 16.95 9.17 -15.40
CA ILE A 652 16.60 8.76 -16.76
C ILE A 652 17.71 9.08 -17.77
N ASP A 653 18.29 10.26 -17.63
CA ASP A 653 19.45 10.69 -18.41
C ASP A 653 20.72 10.35 -17.62
N LEU A 654 21.26 9.16 -17.89
CA LEU A 654 22.47 8.66 -17.23
C LEU A 654 23.71 9.39 -17.77
N ILE A 655 24.51 9.98 -16.89
CA ILE A 655 25.80 10.54 -17.26
C ILE A 655 26.84 9.44 -17.12
N GLU A 656 27.39 8.99 -18.25
CA GLU A 656 28.41 7.95 -18.30
C GLU A 656 29.68 8.37 -17.53
N LYS A 657 30.16 7.48 -16.68
CA LYS A 657 31.44 7.60 -15.98
C LYS A 657 32.48 6.82 -16.75
N HIS A 658 33.54 7.51 -17.18
CA HIS A 658 34.71 6.84 -17.68
C HIS A 658 35.51 6.24 -16.52
N PRO A 659 35.82 4.93 -16.57
CA PRO A 659 36.59 4.29 -15.52
C PRO A 659 38.03 4.81 -15.50
N GLN A 660 38.61 4.93 -14.31
CA GLN A 660 40.03 5.19 -14.15
C GLN A 660 40.81 3.89 -14.34
N ILE A 661 41.72 3.88 -15.32
CA ILE A 661 42.59 2.74 -15.62
C ILE A 661 43.82 2.83 -14.71
N GLU A 662 44.13 1.74 -14.03
CA GLU A 662 45.29 1.61 -13.16
C GLU A 662 46.54 1.24 -13.98
N GLU A 663 47.63 1.98 -13.74
CA GLU A 663 48.94 1.81 -14.39
C GLU A 663 50.07 1.96 -13.36
N ASN A 664 50.03 1.10 -12.35
CA ASN A 664 50.79 1.19 -11.11
C ASN A 664 52.27 0.80 -11.20
N TRP A 665 52.68 0.20 -12.31
CA TRP A 665 53.99 -0.41 -12.54
C TRP A 665 54.74 0.20 -13.73
N LYS A 666 54.23 1.29 -14.32
CA LYS A 666 54.87 2.00 -15.45
C LYS A 666 56.32 2.41 -15.20
N GLU A 667 56.67 2.67 -13.95
CA GLU A 667 58.01 3.17 -13.56
C GLU A 667 58.99 2.04 -13.20
N MET A 668 58.53 0.78 -13.10
CA MET A 668 59.41 -0.34 -12.78
C MET A 668 60.04 -0.95 -14.02
N SER A 669 61.32 -1.24 -13.93
CA SER A 669 62.07 -1.93 -14.97
C SER A 669 61.69 -3.41 -15.06
N ILE A 670 61.94 -4.01 -16.22
CA ILE A 670 61.67 -5.44 -16.49
C ILE A 670 62.40 -6.34 -15.47
N ASP A 671 63.62 -5.97 -15.08
CA ASP A 671 64.44 -6.77 -14.16
C ASP A 671 63.89 -6.73 -12.73
N GLU A 672 63.43 -5.57 -12.27
CA GLU A 672 62.78 -5.45 -10.95
C GLU A 672 61.49 -6.27 -10.87
N ILE A 673 60.73 -6.36 -11.97
CA ILE A 673 59.51 -7.18 -12.01
C ILE A 673 59.87 -8.68 -12.01
N LYS A 674 60.90 -9.09 -12.76
CA LYS A 674 61.38 -10.49 -12.72
C LYS A 674 61.81 -10.88 -11.32
N GLU A 675 62.56 -10.02 -10.63
CA GLU A 675 62.99 -10.24 -9.26
C GLU A 675 61.79 -10.35 -8.31
N TYR A 676 60.79 -9.48 -8.46
CA TYR A 676 59.54 -9.55 -7.70
C TYR A 676 58.80 -10.88 -7.90
N ASN A 677 58.67 -11.33 -9.15
CA ASN A 677 58.00 -12.59 -9.48
C ASN A 677 58.73 -13.80 -8.86
N GLU A 678 60.05 -13.87 -8.97
CA GLU A 678 60.86 -14.93 -8.35
C GLU A 678 60.73 -14.93 -6.82
N LYS A 679 60.78 -13.75 -6.20
CA LYS A 679 60.56 -13.59 -4.76
C LYS A 679 59.18 -14.11 -4.34
N MET A 680 58.13 -13.81 -5.10
CA MET A 680 56.78 -14.27 -4.81
C MET A 680 56.61 -15.77 -5.06
N LYS A 681 57.26 -16.33 -6.07
CA LYS A 681 57.27 -17.76 -6.35
C LYS A 681 57.92 -18.56 -5.21
N ARG A 682 59.07 -18.11 -4.71
CA ARG A 682 59.70 -18.70 -3.50
C ARG A 682 58.78 -18.65 -2.28
N ARG A 683 58.02 -17.56 -2.11
CA ARG A 683 57.03 -17.44 -1.03
C ARG A 683 55.85 -18.41 -1.20
N PHE A 684 55.40 -18.63 -2.44
CA PHE A 684 54.37 -19.63 -2.72
C PHE A 684 54.85 -21.03 -2.32
N ILE A 685 56.01 -21.45 -2.81
CA ILE A 685 56.58 -22.78 -2.55
C ILE A 685 56.77 -22.98 -1.04
N LYS A 686 57.27 -21.96 -0.33
CA LYS A 686 57.40 -22.00 1.14
C LYS A 686 56.05 -22.18 1.84
N LYS A 687 54.96 -21.62 1.32
CA LYS A 687 53.62 -21.71 1.92
C LYS A 687 52.92 -23.03 1.62
N TYR A 688 53.09 -23.58 0.42
CA TYR A 688 52.30 -24.71 -0.07
C TYR A 688 53.09 -26.01 -0.24
N GLY A 689 54.42 -25.96 -0.27
CA GLY A 689 55.28 -27.15 -0.39
C GLY A 689 55.45 -27.67 -1.82
N PHE A 690 54.98 -26.93 -2.83
CA PHE A 690 55.05 -27.33 -4.23
C PHE A 690 55.16 -26.12 -5.17
N GLU A 691 55.58 -26.38 -6.41
CA GLU A 691 55.59 -25.40 -7.49
C GLU A 691 54.16 -25.01 -7.91
N PRO A 692 53.84 -23.71 -8.04
CA PRO A 692 52.51 -23.27 -8.46
C PRO A 692 52.27 -23.53 -9.95
N THR A 693 51.03 -23.86 -10.32
CA THR A 693 50.56 -23.65 -11.70
C THR A 693 50.39 -22.15 -11.98
N ARG A 694 50.23 -21.77 -13.25
CA ARG A 694 49.96 -20.37 -13.63
C ARG A 694 48.79 -19.77 -12.85
N ASP A 695 47.65 -20.47 -12.82
CA ASP A 695 46.40 -20.01 -12.19
C ASP A 695 46.55 -19.92 -10.66
N GLU A 696 47.26 -20.86 -10.04
CA GLU A 696 47.57 -20.84 -8.60
C GLU A 696 48.49 -19.67 -8.23
N PHE A 697 49.48 -19.40 -9.08
CA PHE A 697 50.42 -18.29 -8.85
C PHE A 697 49.71 -16.94 -8.98
N LEU A 698 48.89 -16.75 -10.01
CA LEU A 698 48.12 -15.52 -10.20
C LEU A 698 47.14 -15.29 -9.04
N LEU A 699 46.45 -16.35 -8.59
CA LEU A 699 45.57 -16.28 -7.43
C LEU A 699 46.33 -15.92 -6.14
N PHE A 700 47.54 -16.42 -5.98
CA PHE A 700 48.40 -16.09 -4.85
C PHE A 700 48.90 -14.63 -4.90
N LEU A 701 49.24 -14.13 -6.08
CA LEU A 701 49.70 -12.77 -6.30
C LEU A 701 48.60 -11.74 -6.03
N SER A 702 47.36 -12.00 -6.48
CA SER A 702 46.25 -11.04 -6.41
C SER A 702 45.97 -10.48 -5.01
N ARG A 703 46.23 -11.26 -3.95
CA ARG A 703 46.06 -10.83 -2.55
C ARG A 703 47.24 -10.08 -1.96
N ARG A 704 48.41 -10.17 -2.61
CA ARG A 704 49.69 -9.72 -2.05
C ARG A 704 50.25 -8.52 -2.78
N VAL A 705 49.56 -8.06 -3.81
CA VAL A 705 49.91 -6.85 -4.53
C VAL A 705 49.22 -5.67 -3.86
N GLN A 706 50.02 -4.87 -3.14
CA GLN A 706 49.55 -3.69 -2.43
C GLN A 706 48.97 -2.63 -3.37
N LYS A 707 49.34 -2.64 -4.65
CA LYS A 707 48.94 -1.64 -5.65
C LYS A 707 47.66 -2.00 -6.42
N GLY A 708 46.99 -3.14 -6.15
CA GLY A 708 45.70 -3.48 -6.79
C GLY A 708 45.75 -4.11 -8.19
N THR A 709 46.81 -3.89 -8.98
CA THR A 709 47.14 -4.60 -10.24
C THR A 709 48.49 -5.31 -10.14
N ILE A 710 48.70 -6.41 -10.87
CA ILE A 710 50.03 -7.02 -11.07
C ILE A 710 50.71 -6.43 -12.31
N PRO A 711 52.05 -6.43 -12.38
CA PRO A 711 52.79 -6.03 -13.58
C PRO A 711 52.36 -6.85 -14.80
N ASN A 712 52.25 -6.19 -15.95
CA ASN A 712 51.99 -6.84 -17.23
C ASN A 712 53.33 -7.39 -17.80
N ILE A 713 53.72 -8.60 -17.38
CA ILE A 713 54.86 -9.37 -17.94
C ILE A 713 54.40 -10.66 -18.57
#